data_AF-A0A947GQJ6-F1
#
_entry.id   AF-A0A947GQJ6-F1
#
_cell.length_a   1.000
_cell.length_b   1.000
_cell.length_c   1.000
_cell.angle_alpha   90.00
_cell.angle_beta   90.00
_cell.angle_gamma   90.00
#
_symmetry.space_group_name_H-M   'P 1'
#
loop_
_entity.id
_entity.type
_entity.pdbx_description
1 polymer ?
#
loop_
_entity_poly.entity_id
_entity_poly.type
_entity_poly.pdbx_seq_one_letter_code
_entity_poly.pdbx_strand_id
1 'polypeptide(L)'
;GLVAAGQVLMHVRSRKPLHDVMRAIGLGKTVHDCGFALQANAEAHLRPRMRLADIYPARLLQATLEVAARCRFSLDEIRQLYSYPLQESLPVAESPGASLRRLTAEGATTRFPGGVPEKIAAQLAHELALIEELHYEMYFITVHDIVRFAQSQNILCQGRGSAANSAVCYCLGITAVNPAESSVLFERFMSRERREPPDIDVDFEHQRREEVIQYIYAKYGVEHAAIAATVTTYRPRSALRDVGKALAVAPALIEQLAKEHFWFDGSHALKEKLEEAGVQAEAGPMLQWLDLTVQLMGFPRHLGQHVGGFVLTQGKLTRLVPIQPATMEHRRIIQWDKDDLDAMGLLKVDVLALGMLSAIRRCLQLVDATRGGRLQMHQIESGDAQTYDMICQADTVGVFQIESRAQMAMLPRLKPRCYYDLVVQVAIVRPGPIQGGMVQPYLRRRAHPEEEAYPKEELREALGRTLGVPIFQEQVMQIAMIAAQFSADEADDLRRSMAAWKRKGGVDRFHDRLVNAMLARGYEAEFSENIFKQMQGFGEYGFPESHAASFAKLVYVSCWLKCHEPACFLAAMLNSQPMGFYAPSQLVQDAIRHGVQVRAVDVTCSGWDCALEPAGDVSLRPGYPGIRPAQPACGWACAWYLACLKPARTGCWPPEASPRSPAPKTWPCARNSARWRSTPWPQPMRWRRWRATGASRSGRPPPSSLRRNCLNRCPRRRLLLRCQRRPKGKTSCLTTAPPASRCAATRWPCCGRAWPRKGCSAPANSMRCQAANWWRPAAWSPCASSRKRPRARSLSAWKTRPARST
;
A
#
# COMPACT_ATOMS: atom_id res chain seq x y z
N GLY A 1 -15.86 -11.74 -44.14
CA GLY A 1 -14.66 -11.80 -45.00
C GLY A 1 -13.50 -12.37 -44.20
N LEU A 2 -12.36 -12.63 -44.85
CA LEU A 2 -11.09 -12.97 -44.17
C LEU A 2 -10.33 -11.68 -43.80
N VAL A 3 -9.55 -11.73 -42.72
CA VAL A 3 -8.80 -10.59 -42.16
C VAL A 3 -7.39 -11.04 -41.77
N ALA A 4 -6.37 -10.20 -41.94
CA ALA A 4 -5.01 -10.50 -41.48
C ALA A 4 -4.87 -10.26 -39.97
N ALA A 5 -4.30 -11.22 -39.25
CA ALA A 5 -4.03 -11.14 -37.81
C ALA A 5 -2.64 -11.72 -37.47
N GLY A 6 -1.97 -11.15 -36.46
CA GLY A 6 -0.58 -11.50 -36.11
C GLY A 6 -0.39 -12.55 -35.01
N GLN A 7 -1.46 -12.90 -34.27
CA GLN A 7 -1.42 -13.71 -33.04
C GLN A 7 -0.28 -13.29 -32.09
N VAL A 8 -0.23 -11.99 -31.79
CA VAL A 8 0.90 -11.36 -31.09
C VAL A 8 0.87 -11.70 -29.60
N LEU A 9 1.96 -12.27 -29.08
CA LEU A 9 2.19 -12.53 -27.64
C LEU A 9 3.39 -11.75 -27.07
N MET A 10 4.12 -11.00 -27.91
CA MET A 10 5.33 -10.26 -27.54
C MET A 10 5.38 -8.88 -28.21
N HIS A 11 5.94 -7.86 -27.55
CA HIS A 11 6.14 -6.56 -28.21
C HIS A 11 7.30 -6.59 -29.22
N VAL A 12 8.36 -7.37 -28.97
CA VAL A 12 9.51 -7.54 -29.89
C VAL A 12 10.01 -8.99 -29.92
N ARG A 13 10.66 -9.38 -31.03
CA ARG A 13 11.18 -10.74 -31.28
C ARG A 13 12.15 -11.24 -30.19
N SER A 14 12.95 -10.35 -29.60
CA SER A 14 13.93 -10.70 -28.57
C SER A 14 13.32 -11.15 -27.24
N ARG A 15 12.01 -10.95 -27.00
CA ARG A 15 11.33 -11.42 -25.79
C ARG A 15 11.00 -12.91 -25.76
N LYS A 16 11.34 -13.67 -26.81
CA LYS A 16 11.07 -15.13 -26.89
C LYS A 16 11.55 -15.92 -25.66
N PRO A 17 12.77 -15.72 -25.12
CA PRO A 17 13.21 -16.45 -23.92
C PRO A 17 12.35 -16.15 -22.69
N LEU A 18 11.96 -14.88 -22.49
CA LEU A 18 11.06 -14.49 -21.41
C LEU A 18 9.66 -15.09 -21.58
N HIS A 19 9.13 -15.08 -22.81
CA HIS A 19 7.84 -15.70 -23.12
C HIS A 19 7.85 -17.22 -22.82
N ASP A 20 8.93 -17.93 -23.16
CA ASP A 20 9.06 -19.36 -22.86
C ASP A 20 9.19 -19.63 -21.36
N VAL A 21 9.93 -18.79 -20.63
CA VAL A 21 9.97 -18.83 -19.16
C VAL A 21 8.59 -18.60 -18.54
N MET A 22 7.86 -17.57 -18.97
CA MET A 22 6.49 -17.31 -18.50
C MET A 22 5.55 -18.49 -18.81
N ARG A 23 5.73 -19.13 -19.97
CA ARG A 23 4.98 -20.33 -20.35
C ARG A 23 5.32 -21.53 -19.44
N ALA A 24 6.60 -21.72 -19.11
CA ALA A 24 7.06 -22.76 -18.20
C ALA A 24 6.56 -22.56 -16.77
N ILE A 25 6.62 -21.31 -16.24
CA ILE A 25 6.03 -20.91 -14.95
C ILE A 25 4.54 -21.26 -14.91
N GLY A 26 3.78 -20.85 -15.94
CA GLY A 26 2.33 -21.11 -16.00
C GLY A 26 1.95 -22.59 -16.14
N LEU A 27 2.89 -23.46 -16.54
CA LEU A 27 2.71 -24.91 -16.61
C LEU A 27 3.27 -25.66 -15.40
N GLY A 28 3.95 -24.98 -14.47
CA GLY A 28 4.64 -25.60 -13.34
C GLY A 28 5.80 -26.51 -13.75
N LYS A 29 6.46 -26.21 -14.88
CA LYS A 29 7.52 -27.03 -15.48
C LYS A 29 8.81 -26.24 -15.67
N THR A 30 9.92 -26.93 -15.94
CA THR A 30 11.11 -26.28 -16.50
C THR A 30 10.89 -25.95 -17.98
N VAL A 31 11.64 -25.00 -18.52
CA VAL A 31 11.62 -24.67 -19.96
C VAL A 31 11.99 -25.90 -20.82
N HIS A 32 12.88 -26.76 -20.32
CA HIS A 32 13.27 -28.00 -21.00
C HIS A 32 12.08 -28.99 -21.11
N ASP A 33 11.29 -29.15 -20.05
CA ASP A 33 10.17 -30.11 -19.98
C ASP A 33 8.88 -29.65 -20.68
N CYS A 34 8.87 -28.44 -21.24
CA CYS A 34 7.69 -27.86 -21.88
C CYS A 34 7.40 -28.45 -23.28
N GLY A 35 8.43 -28.87 -24.03
CA GLY A 35 8.29 -29.42 -25.38
C GLY A 35 7.40 -28.57 -26.30
N PHE A 36 6.41 -29.20 -26.94
CA PHE A 36 5.45 -28.53 -27.84
C PHE A 36 4.51 -27.50 -27.15
N ALA A 37 4.58 -27.33 -25.83
CA ALA A 37 3.85 -26.26 -25.15
C ALA A 37 4.51 -24.87 -25.32
N LEU A 38 5.75 -24.82 -25.81
CA LEU A 38 6.45 -23.60 -26.24
C LEU A 38 6.16 -23.28 -27.71
N GLN A 39 6.30 -22.01 -28.09
CA GLN A 39 6.23 -21.63 -29.51
C GLN A 39 7.49 -22.09 -30.26
N ALA A 40 7.31 -22.64 -31.47
CA ALA A 40 8.41 -23.13 -32.30
C ALA A 40 9.37 -22.02 -32.80
N ASN A 41 8.95 -20.76 -32.79
CA ASN A 41 9.76 -19.62 -33.24
C ASN A 41 9.33 -18.33 -32.51
N ALA A 42 10.06 -17.23 -32.77
CA ALA A 42 9.83 -15.93 -32.16
C ALA A 42 8.89 -15.00 -32.96
N GLU A 43 8.13 -15.51 -33.95
CA GLU A 43 7.42 -14.66 -34.91
C GLU A 43 6.09 -14.08 -34.38
N ALA A 44 5.62 -14.51 -33.21
CA ALA A 44 4.43 -13.97 -32.52
C ALA A 44 4.70 -12.61 -31.83
N HIS A 45 5.35 -11.67 -32.51
CA HIS A 45 5.64 -10.32 -32.03
C HIS A 45 4.93 -9.25 -32.87
N LEU A 46 4.88 -8.00 -32.40
CA LEU A 46 4.43 -6.85 -33.20
C LEU A 46 5.38 -6.66 -34.41
N ARG A 47 4.94 -7.04 -35.61
CA ARG A 47 5.75 -6.97 -36.84
C ARG A 47 5.61 -5.60 -37.52
N PRO A 48 6.68 -5.03 -38.10
CA PRO A 48 6.58 -3.84 -38.95
C PRO A 48 5.65 -4.05 -40.15
N ARG A 49 5.00 -2.98 -40.62
CA ARG A 49 4.03 -3.02 -41.73
C ARG A 49 4.60 -3.63 -43.02
N MET A 50 5.88 -3.38 -43.32
CA MET A 50 6.55 -3.99 -44.49
C MET A 50 6.56 -5.52 -44.41
N ARG A 51 7.02 -6.10 -43.28
CA ARG A 51 7.01 -7.55 -43.06
C ARG A 51 5.59 -8.14 -43.09
N LEU A 52 4.56 -7.36 -42.75
CA LEU A 52 3.16 -7.81 -42.89
C LEU A 52 2.69 -7.83 -44.35
N ALA A 53 3.17 -6.91 -45.20
CA ALA A 53 2.89 -6.90 -46.64
C ALA A 53 3.54 -8.08 -47.38
N ASP A 54 4.74 -8.51 -46.95
CA ASP A 54 5.41 -9.70 -47.49
C ASP A 54 4.68 -11.01 -47.15
N ILE A 55 3.89 -11.03 -46.07
CA ILE A 55 3.24 -12.22 -45.52
C ILE A 55 1.76 -12.30 -45.88
N TYR A 56 1.08 -11.16 -46.00
CA TYR A 56 -0.36 -11.08 -46.22
C TYR A 56 -0.72 -10.27 -47.48
N PRO A 57 -1.59 -10.79 -48.37
CA PRO A 57 -2.11 -10.02 -49.49
C PRO A 57 -2.75 -8.71 -49.03
N ALA A 58 -2.53 -7.63 -49.80
CA ALA A 58 -2.98 -6.27 -49.48
C ALA A 58 -4.48 -6.19 -49.08
N ARG A 59 -5.35 -6.97 -49.76
CA ARG A 59 -6.79 -7.07 -49.43
C ARG A 59 -7.08 -7.49 -47.98
N LEU A 60 -6.25 -8.37 -47.38
CA LEU A 60 -6.46 -8.84 -46.01
C LEU A 60 -5.96 -7.81 -44.98
N LEU A 61 -4.94 -7.03 -45.33
CA LEU A 61 -4.46 -5.90 -44.52
C LEU A 61 -5.46 -4.74 -44.54
N GLN A 62 -6.07 -4.47 -45.70
CA GLN A 62 -7.15 -3.48 -45.82
C GLN A 62 -8.38 -3.90 -45.00
N ALA A 63 -8.77 -5.17 -45.05
CA ALA A 63 -9.86 -5.69 -44.22
C ALA A 63 -9.60 -5.53 -42.71
N THR A 64 -8.34 -5.57 -42.25
CA THR A 64 -7.99 -5.26 -40.85
C THR A 64 -8.30 -3.80 -40.49
N LEU A 65 -8.04 -2.85 -41.41
CA LEU A 65 -8.37 -1.43 -41.22
C LEU A 65 -9.89 -1.18 -41.28
N GLU A 66 -10.61 -1.89 -42.14
CA GLU A 66 -12.08 -1.82 -42.20
C GLU A 66 -12.74 -2.32 -40.91
N VAL A 67 -12.19 -3.35 -40.26
CA VAL A 67 -12.67 -3.80 -38.95
C VAL A 67 -12.34 -2.75 -37.88
N ALA A 68 -11.11 -2.24 -37.86
CA ALA A 68 -10.70 -1.22 -36.89
C ALA A 68 -11.57 0.06 -36.98
N ALA A 69 -11.92 0.51 -38.19
CA ALA A 69 -12.76 1.69 -38.41
C ALA A 69 -14.24 1.52 -37.96
N ARG A 70 -14.68 0.29 -37.70
CA ARG A 70 -16.02 -0.02 -37.16
C ARG A 70 -16.03 -0.04 -35.62
N CYS A 71 -14.88 -0.24 -34.98
CA CYS A 71 -14.75 -0.22 -33.53
C CYS A 71 -14.68 1.23 -33.01
N ARG A 72 -15.78 1.73 -32.44
CA ARG A 72 -15.92 3.14 -31.99
C ARG A 72 -16.09 3.34 -30.48
N PHE A 73 -16.02 2.25 -29.71
CA PHE A 73 -16.22 2.24 -28.27
C PHE A 73 -15.27 3.20 -27.52
N SER A 74 -15.82 4.00 -26.60
CA SER A 74 -15.07 4.78 -25.61
C SER A 74 -15.34 4.29 -24.18
N LEU A 75 -14.32 4.37 -23.32
CA LEU A 75 -14.49 4.19 -21.88
C LEU A 75 -15.44 5.22 -21.26
N ASP A 76 -15.63 6.38 -21.89
CA ASP A 76 -16.61 7.39 -21.44
C ASP A 76 -18.05 6.86 -21.47
N GLU A 77 -18.38 5.89 -22.34
CA GLU A 77 -19.68 5.22 -22.35
C GLU A 77 -19.90 4.46 -21.03
N ILE A 78 -18.87 3.81 -20.49
CA ILE A 78 -18.96 3.13 -19.20
C ILE A 78 -19.08 4.14 -18.05
N ARG A 79 -18.36 5.26 -18.10
CA ARG A 79 -18.49 6.35 -17.11
C ARG A 79 -19.92 6.90 -17.06
N GLN A 80 -20.56 7.06 -18.21
CA GLN A 80 -21.95 7.53 -18.33
C GLN A 80 -23.00 6.50 -17.89
N LEU A 81 -22.69 5.19 -18.02
CA LEU A 81 -23.52 4.10 -17.54
C LEU A 81 -23.39 3.84 -16.04
N TYR A 82 -22.36 4.38 -15.39
CA TYR A 82 -22.18 4.27 -13.95
C TYR A 82 -23.18 5.14 -13.20
N SER A 83 -23.79 4.58 -12.17
CA SER A 83 -24.66 5.29 -11.23
C SER A 83 -24.54 4.62 -9.88
N TYR A 84 -24.28 5.39 -8.84
CA TYR A 84 -24.23 4.89 -7.46
C TYR A 84 -25.64 4.43 -7.02
N PRO A 85 -25.78 3.45 -6.11
CA PRO A 85 -27.09 3.01 -5.67
C PRO A 85 -27.93 4.14 -5.05
N LEU A 86 -29.14 4.30 -5.57
CA LEU A 86 -30.23 5.00 -4.91
C LEU A 86 -30.94 3.96 -4.04
N GLN A 87 -30.82 4.07 -2.72
CA GLN A 87 -31.25 3.01 -1.80
C GLN A 87 -32.76 2.78 -1.80
N GLU A 88 -33.17 1.52 -1.73
CA GLU A 88 -34.53 1.11 -1.32
C GLU A 88 -34.85 1.48 0.14
N SER A 89 -33.82 1.77 0.95
CA SER A 89 -33.94 2.13 2.38
C SER A 89 -34.03 3.63 2.68
N LEU A 90 -34.14 4.50 1.66
CA LEU A 90 -34.66 5.85 1.91
C LEU A 90 -36.18 5.77 2.14
N PRO A 91 -36.76 6.56 3.06
CA PRO A 91 -38.22 6.76 3.07
C PRO A 91 -38.67 7.24 1.69
N VAL A 92 -39.73 6.67 1.14
CA VAL A 92 -40.15 6.84 -0.28
C VAL A 92 -40.37 8.31 -0.69
N ALA A 93 -40.52 9.22 0.27
CA ALA A 93 -40.71 10.66 0.07
C ALA A 93 -39.51 11.56 0.45
N GLU A 94 -38.37 11.01 0.90
CA GLU A 94 -37.19 11.78 1.35
C GLU A 94 -36.08 11.77 0.29
N SER A 95 -35.52 12.95 -0.04
CA SER A 95 -34.37 13.05 -0.96
C SER A 95 -33.06 12.66 -0.24
N PRO A 96 -32.00 12.23 -0.96
CA PRO A 96 -30.70 11.93 -0.34
C PRO A 96 -30.14 13.08 0.51
N GLY A 97 -30.25 14.33 0.03
CA GLY A 97 -29.85 15.52 0.79
C GLY A 97 -30.68 15.75 2.06
N ALA A 98 -32.00 15.57 2.01
CA ALA A 98 -32.85 15.66 3.19
C ALA A 98 -32.52 14.57 4.22
N SER A 99 -32.40 13.31 3.77
CA SER A 99 -32.02 12.17 4.61
C SER A 99 -30.66 12.37 5.28
N LEU A 100 -29.65 12.84 4.54
CA LEU A 100 -28.32 13.10 5.09
C LEU A 100 -28.37 14.21 6.15
N ARG A 101 -29.10 15.30 5.90
CA ARG A 101 -29.27 16.41 6.86
C ARG A 101 -29.95 15.92 8.15
N ARG A 102 -31.01 15.12 8.03
CA ARG A 102 -31.73 14.54 9.18
C ARG A 102 -30.83 13.60 10.00
N LEU A 103 -30.18 12.62 9.36
CA LEU A 103 -29.26 11.68 10.03
C LEU A 103 -28.08 12.41 10.70
N THR A 104 -27.58 13.47 10.07
CA THR A 104 -26.51 14.30 10.66
C THR A 104 -27.01 15.05 11.89
N ALA A 105 -28.24 15.57 11.90
CA ALA A 105 -28.83 16.23 13.06
C ALA A 105 -29.08 15.26 14.23
N GLU A 106 -29.65 14.08 13.96
CA GLU A 106 -29.84 13.00 14.96
C GLU A 106 -28.49 12.60 15.60
N GLY A 107 -27.46 12.44 14.77
CA GLY A 107 -26.09 12.17 15.21
C GLY A 107 -25.49 13.31 16.02
N ALA A 108 -25.72 14.57 15.62
CA ALA A 108 -25.22 15.75 16.31
C ALA A 108 -25.81 15.88 17.73
N THR A 109 -27.12 15.64 17.91
CA THR A 109 -27.76 15.59 19.24
C THR A 109 -27.11 14.54 20.15
N THR A 110 -26.76 13.37 19.59
CA THR A 110 -26.11 12.28 20.33
C THR A 110 -24.65 12.60 20.68
N ARG A 111 -23.91 13.24 19.77
CA ARG A 111 -22.49 13.60 19.96
C ARG A 111 -22.26 14.85 20.80
N PHE A 112 -23.22 15.77 20.80
CA PHE A 112 -23.13 17.07 21.49
C PHE A 112 -24.38 17.29 22.38
N PRO A 113 -24.51 16.54 23.50
CA PRO A 113 -25.68 16.64 24.38
C PRO A 113 -25.84 18.02 25.03
N GLY A 114 -24.75 18.80 25.15
CA GLY A 114 -24.76 20.21 25.59
C GLY A 114 -25.03 21.24 24.46
N GLY A 115 -25.41 20.78 23.26
CA GLY A 115 -25.56 21.63 22.07
C GLY A 115 -24.30 21.67 21.20
N VAL A 116 -24.48 21.86 19.89
CA VAL A 116 -23.39 21.92 18.91
C VAL A 116 -22.70 23.29 18.98
N PRO A 117 -21.37 23.36 19.19
CA PRO A 117 -20.62 24.62 19.17
C PRO A 117 -20.76 25.35 17.83
N GLU A 118 -20.85 26.68 17.85
CA GLU A 118 -21.10 27.52 16.65
C GLU A 118 -20.12 27.23 15.50
N LYS A 119 -18.81 27.10 15.80
CA LYS A 119 -17.79 26.72 14.81
C LYS A 119 -18.10 25.39 14.11
N ILE A 120 -18.61 24.40 14.85
CA ILE A 120 -18.96 23.08 14.33
C ILE A 120 -20.29 23.13 13.57
N ALA A 121 -21.25 23.95 14.01
CA ALA A 121 -22.49 24.19 13.27
C ALA A 121 -22.22 24.84 11.90
N ALA A 122 -21.34 25.84 11.84
CA ALA A 122 -20.88 26.46 10.59
C ALA A 122 -20.13 25.45 9.69
N GLN A 123 -19.27 24.62 10.26
CA GLN A 123 -18.59 23.53 9.54
C GLN A 123 -19.61 22.53 8.96
N LEU A 124 -20.54 22.03 9.76
CA LEU A 124 -21.60 21.10 9.30
C LEU A 124 -22.41 21.69 8.15
N ALA A 125 -22.80 22.97 8.23
CA ALA A 125 -23.53 23.65 7.16
C ALA A 125 -22.71 23.72 5.86
N HIS A 126 -21.40 24.01 5.95
CA HIS A 126 -20.49 24.04 4.81
C HIS A 126 -20.28 22.64 4.20
N GLU A 127 -19.99 21.63 5.03
CA GLU A 127 -19.79 20.25 4.58
C GLU A 127 -21.03 19.70 3.88
N LEU A 128 -22.22 19.86 4.48
CA LEU A 128 -23.48 19.39 3.90
C LEU A 128 -23.79 20.07 2.56
N ALA A 129 -23.50 21.38 2.42
CA ALA A 129 -23.67 22.09 1.16
C ALA A 129 -22.71 21.57 0.07
N LEU A 130 -21.45 21.27 0.39
CA LEU A 130 -20.50 20.73 -0.58
C LEU A 130 -20.84 19.27 -0.98
N ILE A 131 -21.31 18.45 -0.03
CA ILE A 131 -21.71 17.06 -0.30
C ILE A 131 -22.92 17.02 -1.26
N GLU A 132 -23.87 17.95 -1.10
CA GLU A 132 -25.03 18.11 -2.00
C GLU A 132 -24.64 18.69 -3.36
N GLU A 133 -23.72 19.67 -3.42
CA GLU A 133 -23.16 20.24 -4.65
C GLU A 133 -22.41 19.18 -5.50
N LEU A 134 -21.75 18.22 -4.86
CA LEU A 134 -20.98 17.15 -5.51
C LEU A 134 -21.74 15.82 -5.63
N HIS A 135 -23.02 15.78 -5.21
CA HIS A 135 -23.91 14.61 -5.29
C HIS A 135 -23.36 13.34 -4.60
N TYR A 136 -22.74 13.49 -3.43
CA TYR A 136 -22.16 12.40 -2.65
C TYR A 136 -23.02 11.96 -1.46
N GLU A 137 -24.27 12.43 -1.33
CA GLU A 137 -25.12 12.18 -0.15
C GLU A 137 -25.36 10.67 0.07
N MET A 138 -25.66 9.95 -1.01
CA MET A 138 -25.87 8.49 -0.96
C MET A 138 -24.62 7.71 -0.54
N TYR A 139 -23.42 8.24 -0.80
CA TYR A 139 -22.17 7.63 -0.38
C TYR A 139 -22.02 7.68 1.14
N PHE A 140 -22.28 8.84 1.76
CA PHE A 140 -22.26 9.01 3.22
C PHE A 140 -23.36 8.17 3.90
N ILE A 141 -24.58 8.16 3.34
CA ILE A 141 -25.70 7.34 3.84
C ILE A 141 -25.35 5.84 3.78
N THR A 142 -24.67 5.40 2.72
CA THR A 142 -24.25 4.00 2.57
C THR A 142 -23.19 3.60 3.60
N VAL A 143 -22.17 4.44 3.85
CA VAL A 143 -21.17 4.13 4.87
C VAL A 143 -21.77 4.19 6.29
N HIS A 144 -22.62 5.18 6.57
CA HIS A 144 -23.36 5.26 7.83
C HIS A 144 -24.21 4.00 8.08
N ASP A 145 -24.92 3.50 7.07
CA ASP A 145 -25.71 2.28 7.17
C ASP A 145 -24.87 1.03 7.47
N ILE A 146 -23.68 0.91 6.86
CA ILE A 146 -22.73 -0.19 7.13
C ILE A 146 -22.17 -0.09 8.56
N VAL A 147 -21.84 1.11 9.03
CA VAL A 147 -21.41 1.37 10.41
C VAL A 147 -22.52 1.06 11.42
N ARG A 148 -23.76 1.48 11.14
CA ARG A 148 -24.96 1.16 11.93
C ARG A 148 -25.22 -0.34 12.00
N PHE A 149 -25.06 -1.07 10.88
CA PHE A 149 -25.13 -2.53 10.89
C PHE A 149 -24.08 -3.14 11.82
N ALA A 150 -22.81 -2.75 11.68
CA ALA A 150 -21.73 -3.23 12.53
C ALA A 150 -22.02 -2.99 14.03
N GLN A 151 -22.47 -1.78 14.38
CA GLN A 151 -22.89 -1.43 15.75
C GLN A 151 -24.04 -2.32 16.24
N SER A 152 -25.07 -2.57 15.41
CA SER A 152 -26.19 -3.46 15.77
C SER A 152 -25.75 -4.90 16.07
N GLN A 153 -24.69 -5.36 15.42
CA GLN A 153 -24.10 -6.69 15.61
C GLN A 153 -22.99 -6.70 16.69
N ASN A 154 -22.79 -5.59 17.41
CA ASN A 154 -21.71 -5.39 18.38
C ASN A 154 -20.32 -5.65 17.80
N ILE A 155 -20.09 -5.26 16.54
CA ILE A 155 -18.80 -5.28 15.85
C ILE A 155 -18.13 -3.93 16.09
N LEU A 156 -16.92 -3.91 16.65
CA LEU A 156 -16.15 -2.67 16.75
C LEU A 156 -15.69 -2.20 15.35
N CYS A 157 -15.90 -0.92 15.07
CA CYS A 157 -15.49 -0.26 13.83
C CYS A 157 -14.99 1.16 14.08
N GLN A 158 -14.10 1.65 13.21
CA GLN A 158 -13.56 3.00 13.29
C GLN A 158 -13.15 3.53 11.91
N GLY A 159 -13.69 4.70 11.53
CA GLY A 159 -13.26 5.46 10.37
C GLY A 159 -11.87 6.07 10.54
N ARG A 160 -11.10 6.11 9.45
CA ARG A 160 -9.72 6.63 9.43
C ARG A 160 -9.46 7.49 8.19
N GLY A 161 -8.21 7.91 8.01
CA GLY A 161 -7.83 8.68 6.83
C GLY A 161 -8.44 10.09 6.87
N SER A 162 -8.67 10.67 5.69
CA SER A 162 -9.25 12.02 5.58
C SER A 162 -10.71 12.11 6.02
N ALA A 163 -11.46 11.00 6.10
CA ALA A 163 -12.82 11.00 6.64
C ALA A 163 -12.90 11.50 8.10
N ALA A 164 -11.80 11.42 8.84
CA ALA A 164 -11.70 12.00 10.19
C ALA A 164 -11.56 13.54 10.21
N ASN A 165 -11.44 14.21 9.06
CA ASN A 165 -11.56 15.67 8.95
C ASN A 165 -13.00 16.19 8.83
N SER A 166 -14.00 15.30 8.72
CA SER A 166 -15.41 15.69 8.50
C SER A 166 -16.25 15.65 9.78
N ALA A 167 -16.89 16.77 10.11
CA ALA A 167 -17.88 16.87 11.16
C ALA A 167 -19.15 16.05 10.83
N VAL A 168 -19.54 15.96 9.55
CA VAL A 168 -20.64 15.09 9.10
C VAL A 168 -20.31 13.62 9.40
N CYS A 169 -19.11 13.15 9.04
CA CYS A 169 -18.66 11.79 9.38
C CYS A 169 -18.64 11.53 10.90
N TYR A 170 -18.34 12.52 11.73
CA TYR A 170 -18.33 12.37 13.19
C TYR A 170 -19.76 12.22 13.76
N CYS A 171 -20.69 13.02 13.27
CA CYS A 171 -22.11 12.96 13.64
C CYS A 171 -22.74 11.64 13.20
N LEU A 172 -22.48 11.19 11.97
CA LEU A 172 -22.94 9.89 11.44
C LEU A 172 -22.28 8.66 12.12
N GLY A 173 -21.38 8.87 13.10
CA GLY A 173 -20.69 7.78 13.81
C GLY A 173 -19.59 7.08 13.02
N ILE A 174 -19.28 7.55 11.81
CA ILE A 174 -18.26 6.97 10.91
C ILE A 174 -16.86 7.16 11.51
N THR A 175 -16.53 8.36 11.99
CA THR A 175 -15.29 8.64 12.72
C THR A 175 -15.53 8.82 14.23
N ALA A 176 -14.52 8.46 15.03
CA ALA A 176 -14.45 8.72 16.47
C ALA A 176 -13.62 9.97 16.82
N VAL A 177 -13.01 10.61 15.82
CA VAL A 177 -12.24 11.87 16.00
C VAL A 177 -13.21 13.04 16.08
N ASN A 178 -13.16 13.79 17.18
CA ASN A 178 -13.99 14.96 17.41
C ASN A 178 -13.38 16.18 16.70
N PRO A 179 -14.11 16.89 15.82
CA PRO A 179 -13.59 18.08 15.14
C PRO A 179 -13.29 19.25 16.11
N ALA A 180 -13.77 19.22 17.36
CA ALA A 180 -13.36 20.17 18.39
C ALA A 180 -11.91 19.95 18.89
N GLU A 181 -11.41 18.71 18.83
CA GLU A 181 -10.13 18.28 19.41
C GLU A 181 -8.94 18.42 18.43
N SER A 182 -9.18 18.84 17.18
CA SER A 182 -8.16 18.86 16.13
C SER A 182 -8.40 19.94 15.08
N SER A 183 -7.33 20.51 14.51
CA SER A 183 -7.41 21.52 13.44
C SER A 183 -7.54 20.83 12.09
N VAL A 184 -8.75 20.30 11.85
CA VAL A 184 -9.06 19.50 10.65
C VAL A 184 -9.23 20.38 9.41
N LEU A 185 -8.56 20.00 8.31
CA LEU A 185 -8.72 20.65 7.00
C LEU A 185 -9.70 19.80 6.16
N PHE A 186 -10.94 20.24 6.04
CA PHE A 186 -12.00 19.47 5.35
C PHE A 186 -11.71 19.33 3.84
N GLU A 187 -11.07 20.30 3.23
CA GLU A 187 -10.71 20.32 1.81
C GLU A 187 -9.74 19.19 1.43
N ARG A 188 -8.97 18.68 2.42
CA ARG A 188 -8.12 17.48 2.26
C ARG A 188 -8.94 16.18 2.11
N PHE A 189 -10.22 16.20 2.49
CA PHE A 189 -11.17 15.09 2.29
C PHE A 189 -11.98 15.28 1.00
N MET A 190 -12.49 16.48 0.75
CA MET A 190 -13.36 16.79 -0.38
C MET A 190 -13.20 18.24 -0.83
N SER A 191 -13.02 18.49 -2.14
CA SER A 191 -12.97 19.84 -2.71
C SER A 191 -13.60 19.89 -4.11
N ARG A 192 -13.97 21.09 -4.57
CA ARG A 192 -14.66 21.31 -5.86
C ARG A 192 -13.77 21.04 -7.07
N GLU A 193 -12.54 21.56 -7.03
CA GLU A 193 -11.59 21.46 -8.15
C GLU A 193 -11.13 20.01 -8.37
N ARG A 194 -11.11 19.20 -7.31
CA ARG A 194 -10.71 17.79 -7.36
C ARG A 194 -11.60 16.96 -8.28
N ARG A 195 -12.94 17.08 -8.15
CA ARG A 195 -13.96 16.23 -8.83
C ARG A 195 -13.73 14.70 -8.78
N GLU A 196 -12.85 14.23 -7.89
CA GLU A 196 -12.64 12.80 -7.63
C GLU A 196 -13.52 12.36 -6.45
N PRO A 197 -13.93 11.08 -6.41
CA PRO A 197 -14.55 10.45 -5.25
C PRO A 197 -13.84 10.74 -3.91
N PRO A 198 -14.57 11.07 -2.82
CA PRO A 198 -14.05 10.97 -1.46
C PRO A 198 -13.75 9.50 -1.12
N ASP A 199 -12.71 9.26 -0.32
CA ASP A 199 -12.32 7.91 0.12
C ASP A 199 -12.63 7.76 1.62
N ILE A 200 -13.69 7.03 1.96
CA ILE A 200 -14.08 6.76 3.36
C ILE A 200 -13.66 5.33 3.74
N ASP A 201 -12.47 5.24 4.34
CA ASP A 201 -11.94 4.03 4.96
C ASP A 201 -12.61 3.77 6.32
N VAL A 202 -13.19 2.59 6.53
CA VAL A 202 -13.63 2.12 7.87
C VAL A 202 -12.95 0.80 8.21
N ASP A 203 -12.16 0.79 9.28
CA ASP A 203 -11.59 -0.43 9.86
C ASP A 203 -12.64 -1.14 10.73
N PHE A 204 -12.85 -2.43 10.49
CA PHE A 204 -13.70 -3.31 11.31
C PHE A 204 -12.83 -4.36 12.02
N GLU A 205 -13.39 -5.04 13.02
CA GLU A 205 -12.81 -6.25 13.59
C GLU A 205 -12.38 -7.26 12.52
N HIS A 206 -11.08 -7.62 12.50
CA HIS A 206 -10.52 -8.51 11.48
C HIS A 206 -11.29 -9.83 11.32
N GLN A 207 -11.68 -10.45 12.43
CA GLN A 207 -12.36 -11.75 12.43
C GLN A 207 -13.85 -11.67 12.06
N ARG A 208 -14.52 -10.53 12.31
CA ARG A 208 -15.96 -10.32 12.09
C ARG A 208 -16.29 -9.52 10.83
N ARG A 209 -15.26 -8.99 10.15
CA ARG A 209 -15.39 -8.28 8.87
C ARG A 209 -16.20 -9.03 7.81
N GLU A 210 -16.16 -10.37 7.80
CA GLU A 210 -16.95 -11.15 6.83
C GLU A 210 -18.46 -10.94 7.00
N GLU A 211 -18.95 -10.72 8.22
CA GLU A 211 -20.36 -10.42 8.50
C GLU A 211 -20.78 -9.10 7.81
N VAL A 212 -19.90 -8.09 7.82
CA VAL A 212 -20.09 -6.79 7.16
C VAL A 212 -20.04 -6.92 5.63
N ILE A 213 -19.14 -7.76 5.12
CA ILE A 213 -19.05 -8.10 3.69
C ILE A 213 -20.35 -8.76 3.20
N GLN A 214 -20.85 -9.75 3.94
CA GLN A 214 -22.05 -10.48 3.57
C GLN A 214 -23.32 -9.63 3.75
N TYR A 215 -23.35 -8.68 4.70
CA TYR A 215 -24.40 -7.66 4.78
C TYR A 215 -24.50 -6.82 3.50
N ILE A 216 -23.36 -6.37 2.94
CA ILE A 216 -23.34 -5.60 1.69
C ILE A 216 -23.86 -6.45 0.52
N TYR A 217 -23.42 -7.71 0.40
CA TYR A 217 -23.93 -8.60 -0.64
C TYR A 217 -25.42 -8.95 -0.48
N ALA A 218 -25.90 -9.09 0.75
CA ALA A 218 -27.32 -9.35 1.03
C ALA A 218 -28.20 -8.13 0.72
N LYS A 219 -27.72 -6.91 1.04
CA LYS A 219 -28.46 -5.66 0.83
C LYS A 219 -28.49 -5.19 -0.63
N TYR A 220 -27.36 -5.23 -1.32
CA TYR A 220 -27.27 -4.71 -2.69
C TYR A 220 -27.35 -5.81 -3.77
N GLY A 221 -27.07 -7.06 -3.41
CA GLY A 221 -27.04 -8.19 -4.35
C GLY A 221 -25.70 -8.32 -5.10
N VAL A 222 -25.30 -9.57 -5.37
CA VAL A 222 -24.02 -9.92 -6.05
C VAL A 222 -23.92 -9.45 -7.50
N GLU A 223 -25.02 -8.98 -8.10
CA GLU A 223 -25.08 -8.40 -9.45
C GLU A 223 -24.72 -6.91 -9.46
N HIS A 224 -24.74 -6.25 -8.29
CA HIS A 224 -24.64 -4.81 -8.09
C HIS A 224 -23.48 -4.39 -7.16
N ALA A 225 -23.03 -5.30 -6.30
CA ALA A 225 -21.89 -5.15 -5.42
C ALA A 225 -20.79 -6.19 -5.73
N ALA A 226 -19.53 -5.75 -5.78
CA ALA A 226 -18.35 -6.60 -5.89
C ALA A 226 -17.10 -5.89 -5.38
N ILE A 227 -16.04 -6.65 -5.08
CA ILE A 227 -14.79 -6.11 -4.52
C ILE A 227 -13.80 -5.80 -5.65
N ALA A 228 -13.03 -4.73 -5.54
CA ALA A 228 -11.97 -4.41 -6.49
C ALA A 228 -10.91 -5.54 -6.58
N ALA A 229 -10.24 -5.65 -7.72
CA ALA A 229 -9.04 -6.48 -7.82
C ALA A 229 -7.82 -5.81 -7.18
N THR A 230 -6.74 -6.57 -7.06
CA THR A 230 -5.40 -6.03 -6.85
C THR A 230 -4.46 -6.72 -7.81
N VAL A 231 -3.89 -5.98 -8.75
CA VAL A 231 -2.93 -6.53 -9.71
C VAL A 231 -1.60 -6.81 -8.99
N THR A 232 -1.37 -8.06 -8.61
CA THR A 232 -0.11 -8.44 -7.99
C THR A 232 0.95 -8.56 -9.08
N THR A 233 1.96 -7.70 -9.03
CA THR A 233 3.09 -7.70 -9.97
C THR A 233 4.30 -8.47 -9.44
N TYR A 234 5.16 -8.94 -10.34
CA TYR A 234 6.42 -9.59 -10.00
C TYR A 234 7.36 -8.61 -9.29
N ARG A 235 7.62 -8.89 -8.01
CA ARG A 235 8.66 -8.26 -7.19
C ARG A 235 9.93 -9.12 -7.18
N PRO A 236 11.12 -8.59 -6.82
CA PRO A 236 12.39 -9.30 -6.96
C PRO A 236 12.40 -10.73 -6.41
N ARG A 237 11.92 -10.94 -5.18
CA ARG A 237 11.85 -12.27 -4.54
C ARG A 237 10.96 -13.26 -5.29
N SER A 238 9.84 -12.81 -5.86
CA SER A 238 8.95 -13.66 -6.68
C SER A 238 9.49 -13.92 -8.07
N ALA A 239 10.15 -12.93 -8.70
CA ALA A 239 10.76 -13.09 -10.01
C ALA A 239 11.94 -14.08 -9.93
N LEU A 240 12.85 -13.90 -8.97
CA LEU A 240 13.97 -14.83 -8.72
C LEU A 240 13.48 -16.27 -8.56
N ARG A 241 12.46 -16.48 -7.71
CA ARG A 241 11.89 -17.81 -7.44
C ARG A 241 11.25 -18.45 -8.66
N ASP A 242 10.37 -17.74 -9.35
CA ASP A 242 9.59 -18.34 -10.43
C ASP A 242 10.43 -18.52 -11.71
N VAL A 243 11.32 -17.56 -12.05
CA VAL A 243 12.29 -17.71 -13.16
C VAL A 243 13.32 -18.80 -12.84
N GLY A 244 13.85 -18.84 -11.61
CA GLY A 244 14.84 -19.83 -11.20
C GLY A 244 14.31 -21.26 -11.31
N LYS A 245 13.07 -21.49 -10.86
CA LYS A 245 12.38 -22.79 -11.03
C LYS A 245 12.19 -23.15 -12.50
N ALA A 246 11.76 -22.20 -13.33
CA ALA A 246 11.56 -22.43 -14.76
C ALA A 246 12.87 -22.75 -15.50
N LEU A 247 14.00 -22.20 -15.06
CA LEU A 247 15.33 -22.49 -15.61
C LEU A 247 16.05 -23.67 -14.91
N ALA A 248 15.35 -24.44 -14.05
CA ALA A 248 15.91 -25.57 -13.30
C ALA A 248 17.09 -25.21 -12.38
N VAL A 249 17.16 -23.98 -11.87
CA VAL A 249 18.15 -23.56 -10.88
C VAL A 249 17.91 -24.29 -9.55
N ALA A 250 19.00 -24.70 -8.88
CA ALA A 250 18.95 -25.42 -7.62
C ALA A 250 18.13 -24.66 -6.55
N PRO A 251 17.10 -25.28 -5.92
CA PRO A 251 16.22 -24.59 -4.96
C PRO A 251 16.94 -23.94 -3.77
N ALA A 252 18.06 -24.52 -3.32
CA ALA A 252 18.87 -23.94 -2.25
C ALA A 252 19.45 -22.56 -2.63
N LEU A 253 19.96 -22.42 -3.86
CA LEU A 253 20.51 -21.16 -4.38
C LEU A 253 19.41 -20.12 -4.61
N ILE A 254 18.25 -20.55 -5.10
CA ILE A 254 17.05 -19.69 -5.20
C ILE A 254 16.68 -19.12 -3.84
N GLU A 255 16.60 -19.96 -2.79
CA GLU A 255 16.21 -19.51 -1.45
C GLU A 255 17.31 -18.72 -0.72
N GLN A 256 18.58 -18.91 -1.07
CA GLN A 256 19.67 -18.07 -0.58
C GLN A 256 19.50 -16.63 -1.09
N LEU A 257 19.48 -16.43 -2.40
CA LEU A 257 19.35 -15.10 -3.02
C LEU A 257 17.97 -14.46 -2.76
N ALA A 258 16.91 -15.25 -2.68
CA ALA A 258 15.56 -14.74 -2.39
C ALA A 258 15.32 -14.47 -0.89
N LYS A 259 16.27 -14.77 0.02
CA LYS A 259 16.17 -14.40 1.44
C LYS A 259 16.69 -13.01 1.74
N GLU A 260 17.68 -12.55 1.00
CA GLU A 260 18.36 -11.29 1.25
C GLU A 260 17.45 -10.12 0.84
N HIS A 261 17.24 -9.18 1.78
CA HIS A 261 16.25 -8.11 1.66
C HIS A 261 16.83 -6.89 0.94
N PHE A 262 16.98 -6.97 -0.39
CA PHE A 262 17.56 -5.89 -1.18
C PHE A 262 16.54 -5.01 -1.91
N TRP A 263 16.91 -3.74 -2.03
CA TRP A 263 16.41 -2.81 -3.03
C TRP A 263 17.28 -3.01 -4.28
N PHE A 264 16.69 -3.43 -5.39
CA PHE A 264 17.43 -3.76 -6.62
C PHE A 264 17.24 -2.67 -7.68
N ASP A 265 18.34 -2.21 -8.27
CA ASP A 265 18.38 -1.18 -9.32
C ASP A 265 18.78 -1.73 -10.71
N GLY A 266 19.19 -2.99 -10.81
CA GLY A 266 19.44 -3.64 -12.10
C GLY A 266 20.08 -5.03 -12.04
N SER A 267 20.51 -5.51 -13.21
CA SER A 267 21.23 -6.78 -13.35
C SER A 267 22.66 -6.73 -12.81
N HIS A 268 23.27 -5.53 -12.73
CA HIS A 268 24.62 -5.35 -12.21
C HIS A 268 24.71 -5.67 -10.71
N ALA A 269 23.87 -5.02 -9.89
CA ALA A 269 23.78 -5.31 -8.46
C ALA A 269 23.46 -6.79 -8.18
N LEU A 270 22.62 -7.40 -9.02
CA LEU A 270 22.30 -8.82 -8.90
C LEU A 270 23.49 -9.75 -9.24
N LYS A 271 24.40 -9.32 -10.12
CA LYS A 271 25.65 -10.03 -10.45
C LYS A 271 26.67 -9.90 -9.31
N GLU A 272 26.86 -8.70 -8.77
CA GLU A 272 27.72 -8.46 -7.60
C GLU A 272 27.30 -9.32 -6.41
N LYS A 273 25.99 -9.50 -6.17
CA LYS A 273 25.49 -10.38 -5.09
C LYS A 273 25.70 -11.87 -5.35
N LEU A 274 25.74 -12.35 -6.60
CA LEU A 274 26.20 -13.72 -6.88
C LEU A 274 27.66 -13.90 -6.49
N GLU A 275 28.51 -12.92 -6.82
CA GLU A 275 29.95 -12.95 -6.55
C GLU A 275 30.21 -12.88 -5.03
N GLU A 276 29.50 -12.03 -4.27
CA GLU A 276 29.50 -12.03 -2.80
C GLU A 276 29.03 -13.36 -2.19
N ALA A 277 28.04 -14.02 -2.80
CA ALA A 277 27.55 -15.33 -2.39
C ALA A 277 28.50 -16.50 -2.75
N GLY A 278 29.69 -16.21 -3.31
CA GLY A 278 30.68 -17.21 -3.74
C GLY A 278 30.31 -17.95 -5.03
N VAL A 279 29.30 -17.48 -5.76
CA VAL A 279 28.83 -18.09 -7.01
C VAL A 279 29.46 -17.35 -8.19
N GLN A 280 30.30 -18.04 -8.95
CA GLN A 280 30.90 -17.46 -10.17
C GLN A 280 29.81 -17.11 -11.19
N ALA A 281 29.52 -15.82 -11.31
CA ALA A 281 28.48 -15.28 -12.18
C ALA A 281 28.83 -15.32 -13.69
N GLU A 282 29.91 -15.99 -14.07
CA GLU A 282 30.39 -16.08 -15.46
C GLU A 282 29.70 -17.21 -16.26
N ALA A 283 28.94 -18.08 -15.59
CA ALA A 283 28.17 -19.13 -16.25
C ALA A 283 26.94 -18.58 -16.99
N GLY A 284 26.85 -18.85 -18.30
CA GLY A 284 25.75 -18.39 -19.17
C GLY A 284 24.32 -18.59 -18.61
N PRO A 285 23.97 -19.77 -18.05
CA PRO A 285 22.65 -20.00 -17.45
C PRO A 285 22.35 -19.09 -16.25
N MET A 286 23.35 -18.73 -15.46
CA MET A 286 23.19 -17.83 -14.31
C MET A 286 22.92 -16.40 -14.77
N LEU A 287 23.70 -15.90 -15.73
CA LEU A 287 23.45 -14.58 -16.34
C LEU A 287 22.06 -14.51 -16.99
N GLN A 288 21.64 -15.59 -17.65
CA GLN A 288 20.30 -15.69 -18.25
C GLN A 288 19.19 -15.68 -17.18
N TRP A 289 19.38 -16.33 -16.04
CA TRP A 289 18.45 -16.24 -14.90
C TRP A 289 18.34 -14.81 -14.38
N LEU A 290 19.46 -14.11 -14.21
CA LEU A 290 19.45 -12.73 -13.72
C LEU A 290 18.77 -11.76 -14.69
N ASP A 291 19.13 -11.82 -15.97
CA ASP A 291 18.54 -10.98 -17.02
C ASP A 291 17.02 -11.22 -17.13
N LEU A 292 16.57 -12.47 -17.19
CA LEU A 292 15.16 -12.81 -17.26
C LEU A 292 14.39 -12.44 -15.99
N THR A 293 15.04 -12.51 -14.82
CA THR A 293 14.48 -12.01 -13.55
C THR A 293 14.22 -10.51 -13.63
N VAL A 294 15.21 -9.72 -14.06
CA VAL A 294 15.09 -8.26 -14.20
C VAL A 294 14.02 -7.91 -15.24
N GLN A 295 13.99 -8.61 -16.37
CA GLN A 295 13.01 -8.41 -17.42
C GLN A 295 11.57 -8.76 -17.01
N LEU A 296 11.37 -9.67 -16.05
CA LEU A 296 10.04 -10.05 -15.54
C LEU A 296 9.53 -9.11 -14.42
N MET A 297 10.41 -8.33 -13.78
CA MET A 297 9.99 -7.42 -12.71
C MET A 297 8.93 -6.42 -13.20
N GLY A 298 7.92 -6.18 -12.36
CA GLY A 298 6.80 -5.31 -12.68
C GLY A 298 5.71 -5.92 -13.58
N PHE A 299 5.94 -7.07 -14.21
CA PHE A 299 4.88 -7.76 -14.98
C PHE A 299 3.74 -8.20 -14.06
N PRO A 300 2.47 -8.22 -14.52
CA PRO A 300 1.37 -8.79 -13.76
C PRO A 300 1.58 -10.30 -13.57
N ARG A 301 1.36 -10.79 -12.34
CA ARG A 301 1.49 -12.19 -11.95
C ARG A 301 0.13 -12.86 -11.77
N HIS A 302 -0.79 -12.21 -11.07
CA HIS A 302 -2.16 -12.66 -10.86
C HIS A 302 -3.04 -11.52 -10.31
N LEU A 303 -4.36 -11.65 -10.46
CA LEU A 303 -5.33 -10.82 -9.74
C LEU A 303 -5.51 -11.40 -8.33
N GLY A 304 -5.33 -10.55 -7.32
CA GLY A 304 -5.80 -10.78 -5.95
C GLY A 304 -7.11 -10.05 -5.70
N GLN A 305 -7.71 -10.29 -4.54
CA GLN A 305 -8.83 -9.49 -4.03
C GLN A 305 -8.29 -8.23 -3.33
N HIS A 306 -8.90 -7.07 -3.55
CA HIS A 306 -8.58 -5.86 -2.78
C HIS A 306 -8.94 -6.04 -1.30
N VAL A 307 -8.16 -5.38 -0.43
CA VAL A 307 -8.21 -5.58 1.02
C VAL A 307 -9.46 -5.03 1.68
N GLY A 308 -10.26 -4.18 1.00
CA GLY A 308 -11.51 -3.64 1.54
C GLY A 308 -12.50 -3.05 0.52
N GLY A 309 -12.01 -2.37 -0.52
CA GLY A 309 -12.82 -1.61 -1.48
C GLY A 309 -13.89 -2.40 -2.26
N PHE A 310 -15.16 -2.12 -1.97
CA PHE A 310 -16.34 -2.50 -2.75
C PHE A 310 -16.68 -1.44 -3.78
N VAL A 311 -17.05 -1.86 -4.99
CA VAL A 311 -17.79 -1.04 -5.95
C VAL A 311 -19.26 -1.41 -5.85
N LEU A 312 -20.11 -0.39 -5.76
CA LEU A 312 -21.57 -0.52 -5.68
C LEU A 312 -22.21 0.22 -6.85
N THR A 313 -23.28 -0.32 -7.42
CA THR A 313 -23.93 0.23 -8.63
C THR A 313 -25.44 0.04 -8.63
N GLN A 314 -26.18 1.01 -9.15
CA GLN A 314 -27.63 0.89 -9.37
C GLN A 314 -27.94 -0.10 -10.52
N GLY A 315 -27.18 -0.01 -11.61
CA GLY A 315 -27.24 -0.97 -12.72
C GLY A 315 -26.47 -2.26 -12.41
N LYS A 316 -26.58 -3.27 -13.27
CA LYS A 316 -25.75 -4.49 -13.14
C LYS A 316 -24.28 -4.17 -13.41
N LEU A 317 -23.39 -4.58 -12.50
CA LEU A 317 -21.93 -4.45 -12.62
C LEU A 317 -21.39 -5.04 -13.93
N THR A 318 -21.97 -6.14 -14.42
CA THR A 318 -21.55 -6.79 -15.68
C THR A 318 -21.78 -5.95 -16.93
N ARG A 319 -22.47 -4.81 -16.84
CA ARG A 319 -22.58 -3.80 -17.92
C ARG A 319 -21.39 -2.83 -17.94
N LEU A 320 -20.63 -2.74 -16.84
CA LEU A 320 -19.49 -1.85 -16.69
C LEU A 320 -18.16 -2.61 -16.79
N VAL A 321 -18.04 -3.73 -16.08
CA VAL A 321 -16.77 -4.45 -15.89
C VAL A 321 -16.98 -5.96 -15.76
N PRO A 322 -16.07 -6.82 -16.28
CA PRO A 322 -16.11 -8.26 -16.04
C PRO A 322 -15.99 -8.59 -14.54
N ILE A 323 -16.84 -9.52 -14.08
CA ILE A 323 -16.87 -10.03 -12.70
C ILE A 323 -16.44 -11.50 -12.71
N GLN A 324 -15.66 -11.90 -11.72
CA GLN A 324 -15.31 -13.30 -11.45
C GLN A 324 -15.54 -13.65 -9.98
N PRO A 325 -15.78 -14.93 -9.63
CA PRO A 325 -15.70 -15.40 -8.25
C PRO A 325 -14.32 -15.08 -7.66
N ALA A 326 -14.29 -14.73 -6.37
CA ALA A 326 -13.03 -14.68 -5.61
C ALA A 326 -12.57 -16.10 -5.24
N THR A 327 -11.34 -16.22 -4.73
CA THR A 327 -10.85 -17.47 -4.12
C THR A 327 -11.59 -17.81 -2.81
N MET A 328 -12.11 -16.79 -2.12
CA MET A 328 -12.98 -16.98 -0.95
C MET A 328 -14.42 -17.17 -1.41
N GLU A 329 -15.12 -18.12 -0.79
CA GLU A 329 -16.51 -18.43 -1.09
C GLU A 329 -17.43 -17.22 -0.85
N HIS A 330 -18.56 -17.18 -1.56
CA HIS A 330 -19.55 -16.09 -1.49
C HIS A 330 -19.02 -14.66 -1.74
N ARG A 331 -17.83 -14.50 -2.32
CA ARG A 331 -17.30 -13.19 -2.75
C ARG A 331 -17.13 -13.09 -4.27
N ARG A 332 -17.36 -11.89 -4.80
CA ARG A 332 -17.15 -11.50 -6.20
C ARG A 332 -16.07 -10.45 -6.30
N ILE A 333 -15.22 -10.53 -7.33
CA ILE A 333 -14.30 -9.46 -7.69
C ILE A 333 -14.56 -8.97 -9.11
N ILE A 334 -14.43 -7.67 -9.32
CA ILE A 334 -14.26 -7.07 -10.65
C ILE A 334 -12.80 -7.20 -11.08
N GLN A 335 -12.52 -7.13 -12.38
CA GLN A 335 -11.14 -7.26 -12.90
C GLN A 335 -10.31 -5.96 -12.85
N TRP A 336 -10.90 -4.84 -12.42
CA TRP A 336 -10.26 -3.54 -12.25
C TRP A 336 -9.69 -3.35 -10.84
N ASP A 337 -8.52 -2.73 -10.75
CA ASP A 337 -7.92 -2.34 -9.47
C ASP A 337 -8.26 -0.90 -9.06
N LYS A 338 -7.63 -0.39 -8.00
CA LYS A 338 -7.88 0.97 -7.51
C LYS A 338 -7.60 2.03 -8.58
N ASP A 339 -6.48 1.94 -9.30
CA ASP A 339 -6.07 2.98 -10.26
C ASP A 339 -7.02 2.98 -11.47
N ASP A 340 -7.53 1.81 -11.87
CA ASP A 340 -8.61 1.68 -12.86
C ASP A 340 -9.92 2.33 -12.38
N LEU A 341 -10.32 2.12 -11.12
CA LEU A 341 -11.56 2.69 -10.55
C LEU A 341 -11.50 4.21 -10.42
N ASP A 342 -10.37 4.73 -9.92
CA ASP A 342 -10.11 6.16 -9.83
C ASP A 342 -10.15 6.79 -11.24
N ALA A 343 -9.54 6.14 -12.24
CA ALA A 343 -9.60 6.57 -13.63
C ALA A 343 -11.01 6.52 -14.25
N MET A 344 -11.86 5.58 -13.81
CA MET A 344 -13.24 5.47 -14.28
C MET A 344 -14.24 6.31 -13.47
N GLY A 345 -13.82 6.98 -12.39
CA GLY A 345 -14.68 7.81 -11.54
C GLY A 345 -15.67 7.01 -10.69
N LEU A 346 -15.36 5.73 -10.40
CA LEU A 346 -16.23 4.85 -9.62
C LEU A 346 -16.01 5.10 -8.12
N LEU A 347 -17.11 5.35 -7.39
CA LEU A 347 -17.10 5.40 -5.93
C LEU A 347 -16.86 3.99 -5.38
N LYS A 348 -15.99 3.91 -4.37
CA LYS A 348 -15.69 2.66 -3.65
C LYS A 348 -15.92 2.83 -2.15
N VAL A 349 -16.31 1.76 -1.47
CA VAL A 349 -16.46 1.72 -0.01
C VAL A 349 -15.42 0.75 0.55
N ASP A 350 -14.45 1.25 1.32
CA ASP A 350 -13.34 0.44 1.83
C ASP A 350 -13.68 -0.19 3.19
N VAL A 351 -14.17 -1.44 3.13
CA VAL A 351 -14.49 -2.28 4.31
C VAL A 351 -13.24 -3.02 4.77
N LEU A 352 -12.48 -2.38 5.66
CA LEU A 352 -11.14 -2.80 6.05
C LEU A 352 -11.15 -3.66 7.32
N ALA A 353 -9.99 -4.25 7.66
CA ALA A 353 -9.83 -5.12 8.82
C ALA A 353 -8.65 -4.68 9.68
N LEU A 354 -8.90 -4.51 10.97
CA LEU A 354 -7.88 -4.19 11.97
C LEU A 354 -7.90 -5.21 13.11
N GLY A 355 -6.81 -5.99 13.25
CA GLY A 355 -6.69 -7.03 14.28
C GLY A 355 -6.81 -6.48 15.70
N MET A 356 -6.34 -5.25 15.93
CA MET A 356 -6.44 -4.59 17.24
C MET A 356 -7.89 -4.34 17.68
N LEU A 357 -8.84 -4.11 16.77
CA LEU A 357 -10.26 -4.01 17.14
C LEU A 357 -10.79 -5.35 17.68
N SER A 358 -10.38 -6.48 17.10
CA SER A 358 -10.72 -7.81 17.61
C SER A 358 -10.08 -8.09 18.97
N ALA A 359 -8.83 -7.67 19.19
CA ALA A 359 -8.16 -7.78 20.47
C ALA A 359 -8.82 -6.89 21.55
N ILE A 360 -9.13 -5.63 21.25
CA ILE A 360 -9.84 -4.72 22.15
C ILE A 360 -11.23 -5.29 22.51
N ARG A 361 -12.03 -5.73 21.52
CA ARG A 361 -13.36 -6.31 21.77
C ARG A 361 -13.29 -7.53 22.69
N ARG A 362 -12.34 -8.43 22.45
CA ARG A 362 -12.14 -9.62 23.30
C ARG A 362 -11.65 -9.26 24.70
N CYS A 363 -10.80 -8.25 24.83
CA CYS A 363 -10.35 -7.75 26.12
C CYS A 363 -11.53 -7.20 26.93
N LEU A 364 -12.37 -6.36 26.32
CA LEU A 364 -13.59 -5.83 26.95
C LEU A 364 -14.55 -6.97 27.37
N GLN A 365 -14.76 -7.99 26.52
CA GLN A 365 -15.56 -9.16 26.88
C GLN A 365 -15.00 -9.94 28.09
N LEU A 366 -13.67 -10.04 28.22
CA LEU A 366 -13.04 -10.67 29.38
C LEU A 366 -13.12 -9.80 30.64
N VAL A 367 -13.02 -8.48 30.50
CA VAL A 367 -13.22 -7.50 31.59
C VAL A 367 -14.65 -7.58 32.11
N ASP A 368 -15.65 -7.57 31.23
CA ASP A 368 -17.07 -7.69 31.57
C ASP A 368 -17.35 -9.00 32.32
N ALA A 369 -16.78 -10.11 31.86
CA ALA A 369 -16.90 -11.42 32.50
C ALA A 369 -16.20 -11.50 33.87
N THR A 370 -15.16 -10.70 34.11
CA THR A 370 -14.33 -10.74 35.34
C THR A 370 -14.83 -9.77 36.41
N ARG A 371 -15.16 -8.53 36.03
CA ARG A 371 -15.58 -7.46 36.96
C ARG A 371 -17.10 -7.36 37.11
N GLY A 372 -17.86 -7.90 36.16
CA GLY A 372 -19.26 -7.59 35.98
C GLY A 372 -19.48 -6.21 35.36
N GLY A 373 -20.55 -6.07 34.57
CA GLY A 373 -20.88 -4.84 33.85
C GLY A 373 -20.77 -5.00 32.33
N ARG A 374 -20.65 -3.86 31.65
CA ARG A 374 -20.51 -3.79 30.18
C ARG A 374 -19.67 -2.57 29.78
N LEU A 375 -18.36 -2.66 29.92
CA LEU A 375 -17.41 -1.61 29.58
C LEU A 375 -17.30 -1.48 28.06
N GLN A 376 -17.68 -0.31 27.54
CA GLN A 376 -17.59 0.02 26.12
C GLN A 376 -16.37 0.92 25.87
N MET A 377 -15.78 0.82 24.67
CA MET A 377 -14.56 1.55 24.31
C MET A 377 -14.64 3.08 24.50
N HIS A 378 -15.84 3.67 24.35
CA HIS A 378 -16.06 5.12 24.54
C HIS A 378 -16.16 5.55 26.01
N GLN A 379 -16.31 4.61 26.95
CA GLN A 379 -16.35 4.87 28.39
C GLN A 379 -14.96 4.85 29.04
N ILE A 380 -13.90 4.53 28.27
CA ILE A 380 -12.52 4.60 28.75
C ILE A 380 -12.13 6.08 28.85
N GLU A 381 -12.02 6.56 30.09
CA GLU A 381 -11.66 7.95 30.39
C GLU A 381 -10.32 8.33 29.79
N SER A 382 -10.26 9.49 29.15
CA SER A 382 -9.01 10.06 28.63
C SER A 382 -8.31 10.88 29.70
N GLY A 383 -6.99 10.71 29.83
CA GLY A 383 -6.17 11.49 30.77
C GLY A 383 -5.56 10.70 31.92
N ASP A 384 -5.87 9.39 32.06
CA ASP A 384 -5.33 8.56 33.14
C ASP A 384 -3.79 8.61 33.20
N ALA A 385 -3.28 9.09 34.34
CA ALA A 385 -1.86 9.30 34.57
C ALA A 385 -1.05 8.00 34.54
N GLN A 386 -1.61 6.89 35.06
CA GLN A 386 -0.89 5.61 35.13
C GLN A 386 -0.64 5.02 33.74
N THR A 387 -1.64 5.12 32.85
CA THR A 387 -1.50 4.78 31.42
C THR A 387 -0.40 5.63 30.76
N TYR A 388 -0.37 6.94 31.01
CA TYR A 388 0.69 7.80 30.46
C TYR A 388 2.07 7.52 31.06
N ASP A 389 2.17 7.12 32.33
CA ASP A 389 3.43 6.74 32.97
C ASP A 389 3.98 5.42 32.42
N MET A 390 3.13 4.40 32.23
CA MET A 390 3.48 3.16 31.53
C MET A 390 4.02 3.45 30.12
N ILE A 391 3.32 4.30 29.35
CA ILE A 391 3.74 4.75 28.03
C ILE A 391 5.10 5.49 28.10
N CYS A 392 5.31 6.40 29.06
CA CYS A 392 6.57 7.12 29.24
C CYS A 392 7.75 6.20 29.59
N GLN A 393 7.50 5.10 30.30
CA GLN A 393 8.51 4.07 30.59
C GLN A 393 8.79 3.16 29.38
N ALA A 394 8.11 3.41 28.25
CA ALA A 394 8.12 2.61 27.03
C ALA A 394 7.55 1.19 27.21
N ASP A 395 6.80 0.91 28.28
CA ASP A 395 6.16 -0.38 28.47
C ASP A 395 4.95 -0.54 27.54
N THR A 396 5.24 -0.93 26.30
CA THR A 396 4.31 -0.86 25.17
C THR A 396 4.33 -2.14 24.33
N VAL A 397 4.90 -3.22 24.85
CA VAL A 397 4.82 -4.54 24.21
C VAL A 397 3.36 -4.93 23.99
N GLY A 398 2.99 -5.24 22.75
CA GLY A 398 1.65 -5.65 22.34
C GLY A 398 0.63 -4.52 22.13
N VAL A 399 0.93 -3.27 22.48
CA VAL A 399 0.00 -2.14 22.29
C VAL A 399 0.00 -1.64 20.84
N PHE A 400 -1.06 -0.95 20.42
CA PHE A 400 -1.19 -0.53 19.02
C PHE A 400 -0.17 0.54 18.62
N GLN A 401 0.41 0.42 17.41
CA GLN A 401 1.37 1.33 16.75
C GLN A 401 2.70 1.61 17.46
N ILE A 402 2.69 1.85 18.77
CA ILE A 402 3.85 2.37 19.52
C ILE A 402 4.75 1.28 20.10
N GLU A 403 4.49 0.01 19.77
CA GLU A 403 5.21 -1.17 20.27
C GLU A 403 6.57 -1.47 19.59
N SER A 404 6.93 -0.80 18.51
CA SER A 404 8.19 -1.10 17.80
C SER A 404 9.43 -0.57 18.55
N ARG A 405 10.61 -1.20 18.37
CA ARG A 405 11.86 -0.76 19.05
C ARG A 405 12.20 0.73 18.86
N ALA A 406 11.93 1.28 17.68
CA ALA A 406 12.19 2.71 17.39
C ALA A 406 11.17 3.63 18.08
N GLN A 407 9.91 3.18 18.19
CA GLN A 407 8.86 3.85 18.97
C GLN A 407 9.21 3.82 20.47
N MET A 408 9.50 2.63 21.02
CA MET A 408 9.90 2.42 22.42
C MET A 408 11.12 3.25 22.82
N ALA A 409 12.15 3.38 21.96
CA ALA A 409 13.32 4.21 22.25
C ALA A 409 13.02 5.72 22.28
N MET A 410 11.89 6.15 21.71
CA MET A 410 11.48 7.55 21.65
C MET A 410 10.54 7.95 22.79
N LEU A 411 9.68 7.04 23.28
CA LEU A 411 8.69 7.33 24.32
C LEU A 411 9.28 7.97 25.61
N PRO A 412 10.42 7.52 26.18
CA PRO A 412 11.00 8.14 27.38
C PRO A 412 11.58 9.54 27.14
N ARG A 413 11.81 9.90 25.87
CA ARG A 413 12.29 11.22 25.45
C ARG A 413 11.12 12.17 25.16
N LEU A 414 10.06 11.68 24.52
CA LEU A 414 8.88 12.48 24.17
C LEU A 414 7.98 12.74 25.39
N LYS A 415 7.91 11.76 26.31
CA LYS A 415 7.07 11.75 27.51
C LYS A 415 5.61 12.16 27.21
N PRO A 416 4.80 11.29 26.57
CA PRO A 416 3.39 11.56 26.34
C PRO A 416 2.62 11.83 27.64
N ARG A 417 1.83 12.90 27.66
CA ARG A 417 0.98 13.32 28.78
C ARG A 417 -0.44 13.71 28.36
N CYS A 418 -0.69 13.90 27.07
CA CYS A 418 -2.03 14.08 26.54
C CYS A 418 -2.26 13.25 25.26
N TYR A 419 -3.52 13.18 24.82
CA TYR A 419 -3.92 12.44 23.62
C TYR A 419 -3.16 12.93 22.37
N TYR A 420 -2.93 14.25 22.24
CA TYR A 420 -2.25 14.81 21.08
C TYR A 420 -0.77 14.38 20.98
N ASP A 421 -0.11 14.09 22.10
CA ASP A 421 1.24 13.50 22.09
C ASP A 421 1.27 12.13 21.42
N LEU A 422 0.19 11.34 21.57
CA LEU A 422 0.03 10.04 20.89
C LEU A 422 -0.22 10.22 19.39
N VAL A 423 -0.94 11.27 18.99
CA VAL A 423 -1.10 11.66 17.58
C VAL A 423 0.25 11.95 16.94
N VAL A 424 1.11 12.71 17.63
CA VAL A 424 2.49 12.96 17.17
C VAL A 424 3.30 11.67 17.15
N GLN A 425 3.25 10.84 18.19
CA GLN A 425 4.01 9.60 18.30
C GLN A 425 3.71 8.59 17.17
N VAL A 426 2.46 8.49 16.72
CA VAL A 426 2.05 7.64 15.57
C VAL A 426 2.62 8.16 14.23
N ALA A 427 2.90 9.46 14.12
CA ALA A 427 3.38 10.11 12.90
C ALA A 427 4.91 10.26 12.81
N ILE A 428 5.57 10.59 13.92
CA ILE A 428 6.94 11.09 13.94
C ILE A 428 8.03 10.02 13.70
N VAL A 429 7.77 8.75 14.05
CA VAL A 429 8.74 7.65 13.87
C VAL A 429 8.60 7.03 12.47
N ARG A 430 8.89 7.84 11.43
CA ARG A 430 8.73 7.47 10.01
C ARG A 430 9.90 8.01 9.17
N PRO A 431 10.21 7.41 7.99
CA PRO A 431 11.31 7.86 7.15
C PRO A 431 11.25 9.33 6.78
N GLY A 432 10.05 9.88 6.51
CA GLY A 432 9.85 11.30 6.18
C GLY A 432 10.34 12.26 7.27
N PRO A 433 9.74 12.24 8.47
CA PRO A 433 10.20 13.08 9.59
C PRO A 433 11.65 12.86 10.01
N ILE A 434 12.19 11.64 9.83
CA ILE A 434 13.60 11.34 10.09
C ILE A 434 14.51 12.00 9.04
N GLN A 435 14.21 11.84 7.75
CA GLN A 435 14.99 12.43 6.64
C GLN A 435 14.84 13.95 6.57
N GLY A 436 13.65 14.48 6.88
CA GLY A 436 13.36 15.91 6.99
C GLY A 436 13.87 16.57 8.28
N GLY A 437 14.57 15.83 9.14
CA GLY A 437 15.23 16.37 10.34
C GLY A 437 14.30 16.82 11.46
N MET A 438 13.01 16.47 11.43
CA MET A 438 11.96 17.01 12.32
C MET A 438 12.01 16.43 13.74
N VAL A 439 12.51 15.20 13.90
CA VAL A 439 12.44 14.45 15.17
C VAL A 439 13.21 15.13 16.31
N GLN A 440 14.44 15.60 16.04
CA GLN A 440 15.29 16.19 17.09
C GLN A 440 14.85 17.59 17.53
N PRO A 441 14.46 18.52 16.62
CA PRO A 441 13.85 19.80 17.00
C PRO A 441 12.59 19.62 17.86
N TYR A 442 11.69 18.70 17.49
CA TYR A 442 10.47 18.46 18.25
C TYR A 442 10.79 17.93 19.65
N LEU A 443 11.65 16.91 19.77
CA LEU A 443 12.04 16.35 21.06
C LEU A 443 12.80 17.36 21.94
N ARG A 444 13.57 18.27 21.35
CA ARG A 444 14.26 19.34 22.10
C ARG A 444 13.24 20.31 22.69
N ARG A 445 12.36 20.88 21.87
CA ARG A 445 11.32 21.82 22.32
C ARG A 445 10.30 21.17 23.28
N ARG A 446 10.10 19.86 23.18
CA ARG A 446 9.28 19.09 24.13
C ARG A 446 9.95 18.96 25.51
N ALA A 447 11.28 18.91 25.56
CA ALA A 447 12.05 18.94 26.81
C ALA A 447 12.28 20.38 27.33
N HIS A 448 12.29 21.35 26.41
CA HIS A 448 12.57 22.77 26.62
C HIS A 448 11.50 23.64 25.95
N PRO A 449 10.30 23.79 26.55
CA PRO A 449 9.22 24.61 25.98
C PRO A 449 9.64 26.07 25.72
N GLU A 450 10.64 26.57 26.45
CA GLU A 450 11.27 27.87 26.25
C GLU A 450 12.01 28.03 24.90
N GLU A 451 12.36 26.93 24.21
CA GLU A 451 12.92 26.92 22.85
C GLU A 451 11.85 26.88 21.74
N GLU A 452 10.55 26.98 22.09
CA GLU A 452 9.47 27.08 21.13
C GLU A 452 9.57 28.40 20.33
N ALA A 453 9.85 28.27 19.03
CA ALA A 453 10.09 29.40 18.15
C ALA A 453 9.32 29.26 16.83
N TYR A 454 8.73 30.38 16.39
CA TYR A 454 8.02 30.53 15.13
C TYR A 454 8.71 31.63 14.30
N PRO A 455 8.84 31.47 12.97
CA PRO A 455 9.33 32.54 12.10
C PRO A 455 8.45 33.79 12.16
N LYS A 456 7.14 33.59 12.37
CA LYS A 456 6.14 34.63 12.61
C LYS A 456 5.00 34.08 13.46
N GLU A 457 4.38 34.96 14.24
CA GLU A 457 3.26 34.62 15.13
C GLU A 457 2.04 34.06 14.37
N GLU A 458 1.80 34.48 13.11
CA GLU A 458 0.73 33.92 12.27
C GLU A 458 0.88 32.41 12.00
N LEU A 459 2.09 31.84 12.10
CA LEU A 459 2.30 30.40 11.97
C LEU A 459 2.01 29.61 13.26
N ARG A 460 1.71 30.26 14.40
CA ARG A 460 1.34 29.56 15.64
C ARG A 460 0.07 28.74 15.48
N GLU A 461 -0.89 29.20 14.67
CA GLU A 461 -2.13 28.46 14.36
C GLU A 461 -1.85 27.09 13.74
N ALA A 462 -0.94 27.04 12.76
CA ALA A 462 -0.55 25.80 12.08
C ALA A 462 0.39 24.93 12.93
N LEU A 463 1.37 25.54 13.60
CA LEU A 463 2.52 24.83 14.17
C LEU A 463 2.51 24.70 15.71
N GLY A 464 1.63 25.40 16.42
CA GLY A 464 1.68 25.44 17.89
C GLY A 464 1.44 24.09 18.54
N ARG A 465 0.47 23.33 18.00
CA ARG A 465 0.19 21.94 18.41
C ARG A 465 1.36 20.97 18.22
N THR A 466 2.41 21.35 17.48
CA THR A 466 3.63 20.56 17.28
C THR A 466 4.90 21.35 17.62
N LEU A 467 4.79 22.32 18.55
CA LEU A 467 5.94 23.07 19.09
C LEU A 467 6.78 23.72 17.99
N GLY A 468 6.15 24.34 16.99
CA GLY A 468 6.85 25.03 15.90
C GLY A 468 7.49 24.10 14.85
N VAL A 469 7.17 22.80 14.82
CA VAL A 469 7.76 21.83 13.86
C VAL A 469 6.66 21.23 12.98
N PRO A 470 6.69 21.36 11.64
CA PRO A 470 5.71 20.71 10.78
C PRO A 470 5.92 19.18 10.80
N ILE A 471 4.91 18.43 11.23
CA ILE A 471 4.94 16.95 11.33
C ILE A 471 3.87 16.30 10.43
N PHE A 472 2.82 17.04 10.07
CA PHE A 472 1.69 16.52 9.30
C PHE A 472 1.51 17.20 7.93
N GLN A 473 0.86 16.48 7.01
CA GLN A 473 0.49 17.03 5.70
C GLN A 473 -0.46 18.24 5.81
N GLU A 474 -1.43 18.18 6.73
CA GLU A 474 -2.37 19.27 7.01
C GLU A 474 -1.65 20.56 7.46
N GLN A 475 -0.63 20.46 8.32
CA GLN A 475 0.16 21.62 8.76
C GLN A 475 0.93 22.25 7.61
N VAL A 476 1.49 21.44 6.71
CA VAL A 476 2.14 21.90 5.49
C VAL A 476 1.17 22.68 4.59
N MET A 477 -0.06 22.21 4.43
CA MET A 477 -1.10 22.94 3.70
C MET A 477 -1.47 24.26 4.39
N GLN A 478 -1.65 24.24 5.71
CA GLN A 478 -1.90 25.44 6.52
C GLN A 478 -0.76 26.47 6.41
N ILE A 479 0.51 26.04 6.40
CA ILE A 479 1.66 26.93 6.16
C ILE A 479 1.58 27.56 4.77
N ALA A 480 1.27 26.81 3.71
CA ALA A 480 1.13 27.38 2.36
C ALA A 480 -0.03 28.39 2.28
N MET A 481 -1.16 28.12 2.94
CA MET A 481 -2.30 29.04 3.01
C MET A 481 -1.94 30.33 3.76
N ILE A 482 -1.33 30.22 4.95
CA ILE A 482 -0.98 31.38 5.80
C ILE A 482 0.20 32.17 5.23
N ALA A 483 1.33 31.51 4.96
CA ALA A 483 2.59 32.15 4.61
C ALA A 483 2.70 32.55 3.12
N ALA A 484 1.98 31.88 2.23
CA ALA A 484 2.03 32.11 0.78
C ALA A 484 0.68 32.52 0.15
N GLN A 485 -0.39 32.66 0.94
CA GLN A 485 -1.76 32.99 0.47
C GLN A 485 -2.32 32.01 -0.57
N PHE A 486 -1.93 30.74 -0.48
CA PHE A 486 -2.56 29.71 -1.30
C PHE A 486 -4.03 29.53 -0.88
N SER A 487 -4.92 29.37 -1.85
CA SER A 487 -6.24 28.79 -1.59
C SER A 487 -6.11 27.34 -1.07
N ALA A 488 -7.14 26.83 -0.40
CA ALA A 488 -7.15 25.44 0.09
C ALA A 488 -6.97 24.43 -1.06
N ASP A 489 -7.56 24.70 -2.24
CA ASP A 489 -7.38 23.91 -3.45
C ASP A 489 -5.93 23.96 -3.99
N GLU A 490 -5.30 25.16 -4.07
CA GLU A 490 -3.88 25.28 -4.46
C GLU A 490 -2.94 24.51 -3.50
N ALA A 491 -3.27 24.50 -2.20
CA ALA A 491 -2.49 23.78 -1.19
C ALA A 491 -2.60 22.25 -1.34
N ASP A 492 -3.78 21.73 -1.70
CA ASP A 492 -3.94 20.29 -1.97
C ASP A 492 -3.32 19.87 -3.31
N ASP A 493 -3.36 20.74 -4.32
CA ASP A 493 -2.71 20.53 -5.62
C ASP A 493 -1.18 20.46 -5.50
N LEU A 494 -0.60 21.31 -4.65
CA LEU A 494 0.82 21.25 -4.28
C LEU A 494 1.16 19.90 -3.63
N ARG A 495 0.39 19.48 -2.62
CA ARG A 495 0.54 18.17 -1.95
C ARG A 495 0.43 16.99 -2.94
N ARG A 496 -0.58 16.99 -3.83
CA ARG A 496 -0.75 15.97 -4.89
C ARG A 496 0.46 15.90 -5.81
N SER A 497 0.93 17.07 -6.28
CA SER A 497 2.03 17.16 -7.24
C SER A 497 3.34 16.61 -6.68
N MET A 498 3.58 16.80 -5.37
CA MET A 498 4.72 16.20 -4.67
C MET A 498 4.64 14.67 -4.56
N ALA A 499 3.46 14.10 -4.30
CA ALA A 499 3.28 12.64 -4.30
C ALA A 499 3.43 12.00 -5.70
N ALA A 500 3.07 12.73 -6.77
CA ALA A 500 3.21 12.26 -8.15
C ALA A 500 4.63 12.40 -8.73
N TRP A 501 5.49 13.21 -8.11
CA TRP A 501 6.80 13.66 -8.61
C TRP A 501 7.66 12.52 -9.17
N LYS A 502 7.83 11.44 -8.41
CA LYS A 502 8.70 10.30 -8.75
C LYS A 502 8.27 9.52 -10.01
N ARG A 503 7.02 9.71 -10.48
CA ARG A 503 6.49 9.06 -11.69
C ARG A 503 6.48 9.96 -12.93
N LYS A 504 6.42 11.29 -12.77
CA LYS A 504 6.11 12.22 -13.87
C LYS A 504 6.90 13.54 -13.89
N GLY A 505 7.62 13.91 -12.83
CA GLY A 505 8.24 15.23 -12.66
C GLY A 505 7.22 16.35 -12.40
N GLY A 506 7.68 17.62 -12.36
CA GLY A 506 6.80 18.80 -12.41
C GLY A 506 6.45 19.52 -11.10
N VAL A 507 7.22 19.34 -10.02
CA VAL A 507 7.01 20.09 -8.75
C VAL A 507 7.57 21.51 -8.83
N ASP A 508 8.55 21.76 -9.71
CA ASP A 508 9.28 23.03 -9.84
C ASP A 508 8.36 24.24 -10.07
N ARG A 509 7.21 24.05 -10.74
CA ARG A 509 6.19 25.11 -10.92
C ARG A 509 5.64 25.68 -9.61
N PHE A 510 5.62 24.88 -8.55
CA PHE A 510 5.15 25.31 -7.23
C PHE A 510 6.28 25.81 -6.34
N HIS A 511 7.54 25.45 -6.62
CA HIS A 511 8.70 25.99 -5.91
C HIS A 511 8.68 27.51 -5.97
N ASP A 512 8.72 28.05 -7.20
CA ASP A 512 8.81 29.49 -7.43
C ASP A 512 7.55 30.21 -6.94
N ARG A 513 6.36 29.59 -7.06
CA ARG A 513 5.09 30.14 -6.56
C ARG A 513 5.10 30.26 -5.03
N LEU A 514 5.54 29.22 -4.32
CA LEU A 514 5.55 29.17 -2.85
C LEU A 514 6.65 30.07 -2.29
N VAL A 515 7.90 29.88 -2.72
CA VAL A 515 9.07 30.57 -2.18
C VAL A 515 9.00 32.07 -2.46
N ASN A 516 8.64 32.50 -3.67
CA ASN A 516 8.54 33.94 -3.96
C ASN A 516 7.38 34.60 -3.19
N ALA A 517 6.26 33.91 -2.95
CA ALA A 517 5.16 34.44 -2.14
C ALA A 517 5.55 34.60 -0.67
N MET A 518 6.27 33.62 -0.10
CA MET A 518 6.81 33.70 1.26
C MET A 518 7.86 34.82 1.38
N LEU A 519 8.80 34.93 0.43
CA LEU A 519 9.79 36.01 0.38
C LEU A 519 9.14 37.39 0.26
N ALA A 520 8.14 37.55 -0.62
CA ALA A 520 7.41 38.82 -0.79
C ALA A 520 6.65 39.23 0.49
N ARG A 521 6.24 38.27 1.31
CA ARG A 521 5.67 38.51 2.64
C ARG A 521 6.71 38.72 3.74
N GLY A 522 8.02 38.66 3.45
CA GLY A 522 9.08 38.85 4.44
C GLY A 522 9.30 37.63 5.34
N TYR A 523 9.21 36.42 4.79
CA TYR A 523 9.83 35.23 5.38
C TYR A 523 11.28 35.10 4.89
N GLU A 524 12.15 34.48 5.68
CA GLU A 524 13.54 34.24 5.29
C GLU A 524 13.63 33.22 4.13
N ALA A 525 14.63 33.40 3.27
CA ALA A 525 14.90 32.50 2.15
C ALA A 525 15.18 31.07 2.64
N GLU A 526 16.03 30.92 3.67
CA GLU A 526 16.36 29.62 4.25
C GLU A 526 15.12 28.91 4.81
N PHE A 527 14.23 29.63 5.52
CA PHE A 527 12.98 29.06 6.00
C PHE A 527 12.07 28.60 4.85
N SER A 528 11.90 29.43 3.83
CA SER A 528 11.02 29.16 2.68
C SER A 528 11.51 27.93 1.87
N GLU A 529 12.81 27.85 1.63
CA GLU A 529 13.50 26.70 1.03
C GLU A 529 13.38 25.43 1.88
N ASN A 530 13.56 25.55 3.19
CA ASN A 530 13.47 24.41 4.11
C ASN A 530 12.04 23.88 4.21
N ILE A 531 11.02 24.75 4.22
CA ILE A 531 9.62 24.33 4.09
C ILE A 531 9.43 23.55 2.79
N PHE A 532 9.85 24.07 1.63
CA PHE A 532 9.67 23.35 0.37
C PHE A 532 10.38 21.98 0.34
N LYS A 533 11.61 21.88 0.86
CA LYS A 533 12.34 20.59 1.01
C LYS A 533 11.64 19.62 1.94
N GLN A 534 11.12 20.10 3.07
CA GLN A 534 10.31 19.29 3.97
C GLN A 534 9.05 18.79 3.26
N MET A 535 8.36 19.66 2.51
CA MET A 535 7.18 19.32 1.72
C MET A 535 7.46 18.27 0.64
N GLN A 536 8.63 18.31 -0.03
CA GLN A 536 9.08 17.24 -0.92
C GLN A 536 9.21 15.89 -0.16
N GLY A 537 9.79 15.89 1.04
CA GLY A 537 9.84 14.71 1.92
C GLY A 537 8.46 14.21 2.38
N PHE A 538 7.51 15.13 2.60
CA PHE A 538 6.10 14.81 2.87
C PHE A 538 5.38 14.19 1.67
N GLY A 539 5.84 14.44 0.44
CA GLY A 539 5.33 13.79 -0.78
C GLY A 539 5.55 12.27 -0.80
N GLU A 540 6.66 11.78 -0.24
CA GLU A 540 6.97 10.33 -0.18
C GLU A 540 6.48 9.65 1.09
N TYR A 541 6.59 10.31 2.25
CA TYR A 541 6.39 9.68 3.57
C TYR A 541 5.52 10.50 4.52
N GLY A 542 4.90 11.56 4.03
CA GLY A 542 4.11 12.45 4.88
C GLY A 542 2.90 11.77 5.47
N PHE A 543 2.65 12.03 6.75
CA PHE A 543 1.55 11.37 7.45
C PHE A 543 0.36 12.33 7.67
N PRO A 544 -0.87 11.88 7.39
CA PRO A 544 -2.07 12.64 7.71
C PRO A 544 -2.31 12.82 9.21
N GLU A 545 -2.61 14.05 9.64
CA GLU A 545 -3.00 14.36 11.02
C GLU A 545 -4.28 13.63 11.42
N SER A 546 -5.30 13.66 10.56
CA SER A 546 -6.58 12.98 10.76
C SER A 546 -6.48 11.46 10.90
N HIS A 547 -5.59 10.83 10.14
CA HIS A 547 -5.33 9.39 10.27
C HIS A 547 -4.55 9.08 11.55
N ALA A 548 -3.58 9.93 11.92
CA ALA A 548 -2.86 9.81 13.18
C ALA A 548 -3.79 9.96 14.40
N ALA A 549 -4.71 10.93 14.35
CA ALA A 549 -5.71 11.18 15.37
C ALA A 549 -6.62 9.96 15.58
N SER A 550 -7.18 9.42 14.49
CA SER A 550 -7.99 8.21 14.57
C SER A 550 -7.22 7.05 15.21
N PHE A 551 -6.00 6.77 14.74
CA PHE A 551 -5.20 5.68 15.31
C PHE A 551 -4.78 5.92 16.77
N ALA A 552 -4.50 7.16 17.18
CA ALA A 552 -4.13 7.50 18.55
C ALA A 552 -5.21 7.14 19.58
N LYS A 553 -6.50 7.15 19.23
CA LYS A 553 -7.57 6.66 20.13
C LYS A 553 -7.42 5.16 20.42
N LEU A 554 -7.07 4.35 19.41
CA LEU A 554 -6.78 2.92 19.59
C LEU A 554 -5.46 2.66 20.31
N VAL A 555 -4.44 3.50 20.10
CA VAL A 555 -3.21 3.46 20.90
C VAL A 555 -3.57 3.62 22.37
N TYR A 556 -4.27 4.71 22.72
CA TYR A 556 -4.65 5.00 24.10
C TYR A 556 -5.48 3.88 24.74
N VAL A 557 -6.53 3.40 24.06
CA VAL A 557 -7.36 2.29 24.54
C VAL A 557 -6.53 1.02 24.76
N SER A 558 -5.64 0.66 23.83
CA SER A 558 -4.79 -0.53 24.01
C SER A 558 -3.79 -0.40 25.17
N CYS A 559 -3.25 0.81 25.40
CA CYS A 559 -2.41 1.10 26.56
C CYS A 559 -3.19 1.07 27.87
N TRP A 560 -4.40 1.64 27.91
CA TRP A 560 -5.27 1.62 29.09
C TRP A 560 -5.62 0.18 29.49
N LEU A 561 -6.02 -0.65 28.51
CA LEU A 561 -6.32 -2.06 28.75
C LEU A 561 -5.07 -2.84 29.21
N LYS A 562 -3.89 -2.58 28.66
CA LYS A 562 -2.64 -3.17 29.16
C LYS A 562 -2.36 -2.76 30.61
N CYS A 563 -2.50 -1.46 30.92
CA CYS A 563 -2.17 -0.89 32.23
C CYS A 563 -3.11 -1.39 33.35
N HIS A 564 -4.41 -1.46 33.07
CA HIS A 564 -5.43 -1.72 34.09
C HIS A 564 -5.98 -3.15 34.09
N GLU A 565 -5.81 -3.89 32.99
CA GLU A 565 -6.38 -5.24 32.77
C GLU A 565 -5.34 -6.21 32.11
N PRO A 566 -4.09 -6.30 32.60
CA PRO A 566 -3.01 -6.99 31.89
C PRO A 566 -3.30 -8.47 31.61
N ALA A 567 -4.05 -9.16 32.49
CA ALA A 567 -4.48 -10.54 32.27
C ALA A 567 -5.48 -10.67 31.10
N CYS A 568 -6.51 -9.82 31.08
CA CYS A 568 -7.49 -9.73 29.99
C CYS A 568 -6.81 -9.37 28.66
N PHE A 569 -5.89 -8.41 28.70
CA PHE A 569 -5.15 -7.94 27.54
C PHE A 569 -4.25 -9.04 26.95
N LEU A 570 -3.52 -9.79 27.78
CA LEU A 570 -2.74 -10.94 27.33
C LEU A 570 -3.63 -11.97 26.64
N ALA A 571 -4.69 -12.44 27.30
CA ALA A 571 -5.57 -13.47 26.77
C ALA A 571 -6.20 -13.04 25.43
N ALA A 572 -6.68 -11.80 25.35
CA ALA A 572 -7.25 -11.24 24.12
C ALA A 572 -6.22 -11.11 22.98
N MET A 573 -4.98 -10.71 23.28
CA MET A 573 -3.89 -10.62 22.30
C MET A 573 -3.44 -11.99 21.79
N LEU A 574 -3.37 -13.01 22.66
CA LEU A 574 -3.08 -14.40 22.28
C LEU A 574 -4.17 -14.99 21.39
N ASN A 575 -5.44 -14.81 21.77
CA ASN A 575 -6.58 -15.31 21.01
C ASN A 575 -6.69 -14.64 19.63
N SER A 576 -6.16 -13.43 19.45
CA SER A 576 -6.27 -12.63 18.22
C SER A 576 -5.10 -12.80 17.24
N GLN A 577 -4.15 -13.68 17.55
CA GLN A 577 -3.05 -14.04 16.66
C GLN A 577 -3.54 -14.74 15.37
N PRO A 578 -2.82 -14.60 14.23
CA PRO A 578 -1.53 -13.91 14.07
C PRO A 578 -1.67 -12.38 13.91
N MET A 579 -1.08 -11.59 14.81
CA MET A 579 -1.04 -10.12 14.74
C MET A 579 0.03 -9.51 15.65
N GLY A 580 0.31 -8.21 15.48
CA GLY A 580 1.28 -7.46 16.31
C GLY A 580 2.74 -7.73 15.94
N PHE A 581 3.67 -7.09 16.64
CA PHE A 581 5.11 -7.24 16.40
C PHE A 581 5.77 -8.39 17.17
N TYR A 582 5.16 -8.85 18.26
CA TYR A 582 5.75 -9.80 19.20
C TYR A 582 5.15 -11.20 19.10
N ALA A 583 6.00 -12.22 19.25
CA ALA A 583 5.56 -13.61 19.29
C ALA A 583 4.77 -13.90 20.59
N PRO A 584 3.85 -14.89 20.59
CA PRO A 584 3.08 -15.29 21.78
C PRO A 584 3.91 -15.48 23.05
N SER A 585 5.09 -16.09 22.94
CA SER A 585 6.01 -16.29 24.07
C SER A 585 6.56 -14.99 24.67
N GLN A 586 6.74 -13.95 23.86
CA GLN A 586 7.19 -12.64 24.32
C GLN A 586 6.06 -11.90 25.04
N LEU A 587 4.83 -11.99 24.53
CA LEU A 587 3.63 -11.44 25.18
C LEU A 587 3.41 -12.09 26.56
N VAL A 588 3.50 -13.43 26.64
CA VAL A 588 3.39 -14.17 27.91
C VAL A 588 4.49 -13.77 28.90
N GLN A 589 5.75 -13.67 28.46
CA GLN A 589 6.84 -13.22 29.34
C GLN A 589 6.66 -11.78 29.82
N ASP A 590 6.11 -10.91 28.98
CA ASP A 590 5.81 -9.52 29.35
C ASP A 590 4.73 -9.46 30.43
N ALA A 591 3.61 -10.16 30.24
CA ALA A 591 2.53 -10.21 31.22
C ALA A 591 2.97 -10.83 32.57
N ILE A 592 3.86 -11.83 32.55
CA ILE A 592 4.44 -12.40 33.78
C ILE A 592 5.27 -11.37 34.55
N ARG A 593 6.02 -10.48 33.86
CA ARG A 593 6.73 -9.36 34.51
C ARG A 593 5.77 -8.34 35.13
N HIS A 594 4.58 -8.20 34.55
CA HIS A 594 3.48 -7.37 35.07
C HIS A 594 2.58 -8.10 36.10
N GLY A 595 3.05 -9.22 36.66
CA GLY A 595 2.37 -9.92 37.76
C GLY A 595 1.20 -10.82 37.34
N VAL A 596 0.96 -11.03 36.05
CA VAL A 596 -0.06 -11.98 35.58
C VAL A 596 0.44 -13.41 35.81
N GLN A 597 -0.28 -14.20 36.62
CA GLN A 597 -0.04 -15.64 36.70
C GLN A 597 -0.49 -16.29 35.39
N VAL A 598 0.37 -17.08 34.75
CA VAL A 598 0.05 -17.80 33.51
C VAL A 598 0.21 -19.30 33.75
N ARG A 599 -0.87 -20.07 33.59
CA ARG A 599 -0.91 -21.53 33.80
C ARG A 599 -0.66 -22.27 32.51
N ALA A 600 0.01 -23.43 32.56
CA ALA A 600 0.17 -24.30 31.40
C ALA A 600 -1.19 -24.82 30.86
N VAL A 601 -1.20 -25.37 29.64
CA VAL A 601 -2.38 -26.08 29.13
C VAL A 601 -2.67 -27.30 29.99
N ASP A 602 -3.94 -27.48 30.35
CA ASP A 602 -4.45 -28.68 31.00
C ASP A 602 -5.61 -29.26 30.18
N VAL A 603 -5.57 -30.56 29.85
CA VAL A 603 -6.58 -31.20 28.99
C VAL A 603 -7.98 -31.26 29.63
N THR A 604 -8.09 -31.08 30.95
CA THR A 604 -9.34 -31.10 31.71
C THR A 604 -9.92 -29.72 31.97
N CYS A 605 -9.09 -28.65 31.94
CA CYS A 605 -9.51 -27.28 32.21
C CYS A 605 -9.48 -26.35 30.97
N SER A 606 -8.51 -26.53 30.07
CA SER A 606 -8.25 -25.59 28.97
C SER A 606 -9.27 -25.70 27.83
N GLY A 607 -9.85 -24.56 27.47
CA GLY A 607 -10.64 -24.40 26.25
C GLY A 607 -9.79 -24.32 24.97
N TRP A 608 -10.48 -24.01 23.86
CA TRP A 608 -9.82 -23.69 22.58
C TRP A 608 -9.11 -22.34 22.59
N ASP A 609 -9.76 -21.31 23.17
CA ASP A 609 -9.21 -19.97 23.36
C ASP A 609 -8.64 -19.85 24.80
N CYS A 610 -7.66 -18.96 25.00
CA CYS A 610 -7.15 -18.59 26.32
C CYS A 610 -8.27 -17.93 27.15
N ALA A 611 -8.37 -18.32 28.40
CA ALA A 611 -9.40 -17.89 29.34
C ALA A 611 -8.78 -17.35 30.63
N LEU A 612 -9.60 -16.69 31.45
CA LEU A 612 -9.24 -16.22 32.78
C LEU A 612 -9.83 -17.16 33.83
N GLU A 613 -9.00 -17.52 34.81
CA GLU A 613 -9.36 -18.30 35.98
C GLU A 613 -9.25 -17.42 37.23
N PRO A 614 -10.08 -17.64 38.27
CA PRO A 614 -9.89 -17.00 39.57
C PRO A 614 -8.46 -17.21 40.08
N ALA A 615 -7.87 -16.17 40.67
CA ALA A 615 -6.62 -16.32 41.40
C ALA A 615 -6.86 -17.30 42.56
N GLY A 616 -6.21 -18.46 42.51
CA GLY A 616 -6.22 -19.41 43.62
C GLY A 616 -5.50 -18.79 44.82
N ASP A 617 -5.90 -19.18 46.03
CA ASP A 617 -5.39 -18.63 47.29
C ASP A 617 -3.93 -19.05 47.52
N VAL A 618 -3.00 -18.31 46.88
CA VAL A 618 -1.56 -18.56 46.90
C VAL A 618 -0.85 -17.26 47.21
N SER A 619 -0.31 -17.19 48.42
CA SER A 619 0.39 -16.04 49.00
C SER A 619 1.31 -15.31 48.00
N LEU A 620 0.99 -14.05 47.71
CA LEU A 620 1.84 -13.15 46.94
C LEU A 620 3.22 -13.04 47.61
N ARG A 621 4.31 -13.26 46.84
CA ARG A 621 5.64 -12.86 47.29
C ARG A 621 5.71 -11.32 47.26
N PRO A 622 6.01 -10.65 48.38
CA PRO A 622 6.09 -9.19 48.41
C PRO A 622 7.36 -8.72 47.67
N GLY A 623 7.23 -7.80 46.72
CA GLY A 623 8.42 -7.33 46.02
C GLY A 623 8.29 -6.47 44.77
N TYR A 624 7.27 -5.60 44.63
CA TYR A 624 7.37 -4.37 43.82
C TYR A 624 6.28 -3.37 44.26
N PRO A 625 6.59 -2.07 44.49
CA PRO A 625 5.57 -1.07 44.79
C PRO A 625 4.67 -0.80 43.58
N GLY A 626 3.34 -0.86 43.76
CA GLY A 626 2.35 -0.52 42.72
C GLY A 626 1.40 -1.63 42.28
N ILE A 627 1.50 -2.85 42.84
CA ILE A 627 0.63 -3.97 42.47
C ILE A 627 -0.82 -3.73 42.96
N ARG A 628 -1.74 -3.61 42.00
CA ARG A 628 -3.21 -3.60 42.16
C ARG A 628 -3.74 -4.98 42.60
N PRO A 629 -5.00 -5.12 43.07
CA PRO A 629 -5.55 -6.40 43.57
C PRO A 629 -5.31 -7.61 42.66
N ALA A 630 -5.26 -8.79 43.29
CA ALA A 630 -4.87 -10.07 42.69
C ALA A 630 -5.49 -10.27 41.29
N GLN A 631 -4.63 -10.27 40.28
CA GLN A 631 -5.04 -10.49 38.89
C GLN A 631 -5.51 -11.95 38.71
N PRO A 632 -6.57 -12.20 37.93
CA PRO A 632 -6.95 -13.56 37.56
C PRO A 632 -5.81 -14.24 36.80
N ALA A 633 -5.70 -15.56 36.96
CA ALA A 633 -4.71 -16.34 36.24
C ALA A 633 -5.14 -16.50 34.78
N CYS A 634 -4.21 -16.38 33.84
CA CYS A 634 -4.46 -16.68 32.43
C CYS A 634 -4.17 -18.16 32.16
N GLY A 635 -5.22 -18.93 31.84
CA GLY A 635 -5.11 -20.32 31.37
C GLY A 635 -4.77 -20.37 29.88
N TRP A 636 -3.87 -21.28 29.48
CA TRP A 636 -3.53 -21.44 28.06
C TRP A 636 -4.60 -22.21 27.29
N ALA A 637 -4.74 -21.86 26.01
CA ALA A 637 -5.45 -22.59 24.97
C ALA A 637 -4.75 -23.91 24.54
N CYS A 638 -5.50 -25.01 24.42
CA CYS A 638 -4.99 -26.29 23.90
C CYS A 638 -4.32 -26.17 22.51
N ALA A 639 -4.88 -25.34 21.62
CA ALA A 639 -4.39 -25.19 20.24
C ALA A 639 -3.01 -24.50 20.15
N TRP A 640 -2.74 -23.55 21.03
CA TRP A 640 -1.49 -22.76 21.00
C TRP A 640 -0.28 -23.57 21.45
N TYR A 641 -0.45 -24.47 22.41
CA TYR A 641 0.60 -25.39 22.84
C TYR A 641 1.04 -26.32 21.69
N LEU A 642 0.08 -26.86 20.92
CA LEU A 642 0.34 -27.66 19.71
C LEU A 642 1.02 -26.85 18.59
N ALA A 643 0.72 -25.55 18.46
CA ALA A 643 1.38 -24.66 17.50
C ALA A 643 2.83 -24.33 17.90
N CYS A 644 3.07 -24.06 19.19
CA CYS A 644 4.41 -23.80 19.75
C CYS A 644 5.30 -25.05 19.81
N LEU A 645 4.72 -26.25 19.86
CA LEU A 645 5.44 -27.53 19.87
C LEU A 645 6.07 -27.93 18.53
N LYS A 646 5.87 -27.19 17.42
CA LYS A 646 6.57 -27.49 16.15
C LYS A 646 8.08 -27.22 16.31
N PRO A 647 8.95 -28.26 16.33
CA PRO A 647 10.36 -28.04 16.58
C PRO A 647 11.02 -27.35 15.38
N ALA A 648 11.95 -26.45 15.65
CA ALA A 648 12.93 -26.06 14.66
C ALA A 648 13.78 -27.29 14.30
N ARG A 649 13.78 -27.68 13.02
CA ARG A 649 14.74 -28.57 12.34
C ARG A 649 15.60 -29.50 13.23
N THR A 650 15.29 -30.79 13.20
CA THR A 650 16.31 -31.85 13.31
C THR A 650 16.39 -32.59 11.98
N GLY A 651 17.61 -32.90 11.54
CA GLY A 651 17.88 -33.65 10.33
C GLY A 651 18.34 -35.08 10.64
N CYS A 652 18.21 -35.94 9.63
CA CYS A 652 18.96 -37.20 9.45
C CYS A 652 18.99 -38.22 10.60
N TRP A 653 18.13 -39.25 10.53
CA TRP A 653 18.50 -40.66 10.73
C TRP A 653 17.76 -41.53 9.68
N PRO A 654 18.31 -42.68 9.23
CA PRO A 654 17.79 -43.45 8.10
C PRO A 654 16.69 -44.48 8.51
N PRO A 655 15.95 -45.06 7.55
CA PRO A 655 14.85 -45.98 7.83
C PRO A 655 15.26 -47.47 7.77
N GLU A 656 14.72 -48.27 8.68
CA GLU A 656 14.52 -49.72 8.50
C GLU A 656 13.04 -50.09 8.71
N ALA A 657 12.60 -51.16 8.05
CA ALA A 657 11.23 -51.67 8.03
C ALA A 657 10.96 -52.59 9.27
N SER A 658 9.77 -53.13 9.58
CA SER A 658 8.61 -53.51 8.77
C SER A 658 7.35 -53.72 9.69
N PRO A 659 6.17 -54.23 9.22
CA PRO A 659 4.86 -53.79 9.73
C PRO A 659 4.04 -54.80 10.58
N ARG A 660 3.06 -54.31 11.35
CA ARG A 660 1.79 -55.02 11.69
C ARG A 660 0.58 -54.05 11.78
N SER A 661 -0.58 -54.54 11.35
CA SER A 661 -1.93 -53.90 11.39
C SER A 661 -2.87 -54.76 12.30
N PRO A 662 -4.21 -54.58 12.42
CA PRO A 662 -5.13 -53.55 11.87
C PRO A 662 -6.25 -53.01 12.82
N ALA A 663 -6.85 -51.85 12.46
CA ALA A 663 -8.30 -51.47 12.52
C ALA A 663 -9.16 -51.69 13.82
N PRO A 664 -10.46 -51.28 13.89
CA PRO A 664 -11.23 -50.33 13.07
C PRO A 664 -11.89 -49.18 13.87
N LYS A 665 -12.39 -48.13 13.19
CA LYS A 665 -13.64 -47.43 13.57
C LYS A 665 -14.26 -46.69 12.39
N THR A 666 -15.59 -46.68 12.39
CA THR A 666 -16.54 -46.57 11.27
C THR A 666 -16.74 -45.18 10.65
N TRP A 667 -17.35 -45.20 9.46
CA TRP A 667 -17.66 -44.13 8.50
C TRP A 667 -19.06 -43.48 8.78
N PRO A 668 -19.52 -42.41 8.07
CA PRO A 668 -19.10 -41.98 6.73
C PRO A 668 -18.87 -40.47 6.48
N CYS A 669 -17.76 -40.17 5.80
CA CYS A 669 -17.64 -38.99 4.96
C CYS A 669 -18.02 -39.36 3.52
N ALA A 670 -19.08 -38.78 2.98
CA ALA A 670 -19.58 -39.10 1.63
C ALA A 670 -18.64 -38.53 0.54
N ARG A 671 -17.71 -39.36 0.06
CA ARG A 671 -17.00 -39.10 -1.20
C ARG A 671 -17.94 -39.30 -2.39
N ASN A 672 -18.63 -38.24 -2.82
CA ASN A 672 -19.27 -38.27 -4.14
C ASN A 672 -18.24 -37.91 -5.22
N SER A 673 -17.82 -38.94 -5.96
CA SER A 673 -16.88 -38.85 -7.07
C SER A 673 -17.57 -38.33 -8.35
N ALA A 674 -18.03 -37.08 -8.30
CA ALA A 674 -18.54 -36.40 -9.47
C ALA A 674 -17.40 -36.11 -10.47
N ARG A 675 -17.39 -36.85 -11.59
CA ARG A 675 -16.50 -36.58 -12.73
C ARG A 675 -16.77 -35.17 -13.26
N TRP A 676 -15.83 -34.26 -13.04
CA TRP A 676 -15.81 -32.99 -13.78
C TRP A 676 -15.52 -33.27 -15.26
N ARG A 677 -16.59 -33.37 -16.07
CA ARG A 677 -16.48 -33.20 -17.52
C ARG A 677 -16.06 -31.76 -17.74
N SER A 678 -14.87 -31.56 -18.28
CA SER A 678 -14.47 -30.28 -18.84
C SER A 678 -15.46 -29.91 -19.95
N THR A 679 -16.18 -28.80 -19.79
CA THR A 679 -16.92 -28.18 -20.88
C THR A 679 -15.88 -27.64 -21.87
N PRO A 680 -15.77 -28.19 -23.10
CA PRO A 680 -14.78 -27.70 -24.04
C PRO A 680 -15.24 -26.36 -24.63
N TRP A 681 -14.36 -25.36 -24.62
CA TRP A 681 -14.50 -24.24 -25.55
C TRP A 681 -14.50 -24.79 -26.99
N PRO A 682 -15.31 -24.23 -27.90
CA PRO A 682 -15.59 -24.86 -29.18
C PRO A 682 -14.32 -24.98 -30.03
N GLN A 683 -13.96 -26.22 -30.40
CA GLN A 683 -12.91 -26.44 -31.39
C GLN A 683 -13.39 -26.00 -32.79
N PRO A 684 -12.48 -25.48 -33.63
CA PRO A 684 -12.81 -25.12 -35.01
C PRO A 684 -13.23 -26.36 -35.81
N MET A 685 -14.18 -26.18 -36.73
CA MET A 685 -14.74 -27.25 -37.54
C MET A 685 -13.66 -28.03 -38.30
N ARG A 686 -13.78 -29.36 -38.27
CA ARG A 686 -13.00 -30.27 -39.11
C ARG A 686 -13.38 -30.05 -40.58
N TRP A 687 -12.43 -29.56 -41.38
CA TRP A 687 -12.55 -29.66 -42.84
C TRP A 687 -12.47 -31.12 -43.28
N ARG A 688 -13.44 -31.56 -44.08
CA ARG A 688 -13.49 -32.92 -44.64
C ARG A 688 -12.35 -33.08 -45.64
N ARG A 689 -11.63 -34.21 -45.56
CA ARG A 689 -10.73 -34.67 -46.63
C ARG A 689 -11.54 -34.90 -47.90
N TRP A 690 -11.16 -34.24 -48.99
CA TRP A 690 -11.34 -34.80 -50.33
C TRP A 690 -10.15 -35.70 -50.65
N ARG A 691 -10.40 -36.86 -51.27
CA ARG A 691 -9.36 -37.72 -51.85
C ARG A 691 -9.38 -37.55 -53.37
N ALA A 692 -8.21 -37.30 -53.95
CA ALA A 692 -7.79 -37.80 -55.25
C ALA A 692 -6.26 -38.01 -55.11
N THR A 693 -5.68 -39.22 -55.18
CA THR A 693 -5.41 -40.00 -56.42
C THR A 693 -4.91 -39.11 -57.56
N GLY A 694 -3.65 -39.12 -58.00
CA GLY A 694 -2.49 -39.92 -57.61
C GLY A 694 -1.70 -40.33 -58.86
N ALA A 695 -0.43 -39.92 -58.97
CA ALA A 695 0.48 -40.39 -60.02
C ALA A 695 1.94 -40.19 -59.58
N SER A 696 2.81 -41.14 -59.93
CA SER A 696 4.21 -41.24 -59.52
C SER A 696 5.18 -41.00 -60.68
N ARG A 697 6.41 -40.58 -60.36
CA ARG A 697 7.72 -40.88 -61.01
C ARG A 697 8.79 -39.91 -60.46
N SER A 698 9.73 -40.34 -59.61
CA SER A 698 10.99 -41.06 -59.88
C SER A 698 12.09 -40.19 -60.53
N GLY A 699 13.21 -39.94 -59.83
CA GLY A 699 14.40 -39.29 -60.41
C GLY A 699 15.45 -38.77 -59.41
N ARG A 700 16.59 -39.47 -59.31
CA ARG A 700 17.90 -39.11 -58.71
C ARG A 700 18.95 -40.08 -59.31
N PRO A 701 20.28 -39.85 -59.24
CA PRO A 701 21.08 -38.66 -58.87
C PRO A 701 21.88 -38.23 -60.16
N PRO A 702 23.22 -37.94 -60.25
CA PRO A 702 24.27 -37.56 -59.29
C PRO A 702 24.99 -36.21 -59.69
N PRO A 703 26.35 -36.00 -59.87
CA PRO A 703 26.97 -34.77 -59.33
C PRO A 703 28.08 -34.06 -60.19
N SER A 704 28.80 -33.11 -59.54
CA SER A 704 30.09 -32.43 -59.88
C SER A 704 29.96 -30.90 -60.11
N SER A 705 30.96 -30.02 -59.89
CA SER A 705 32.14 -30.02 -58.99
C SER A 705 32.82 -28.63 -58.94
N LEU A 706 33.76 -28.45 -57.99
CA LEU A 706 35.01 -27.64 -58.08
C LEU A 706 35.11 -26.13 -57.68
N ARG A 707 36.30 -25.86 -57.08
CA ARG A 707 37.00 -24.59 -56.71
C ARG A 707 36.40 -23.80 -55.53
N ARG A 708 37.01 -23.76 -54.33
CA ARG A 708 38.38 -23.37 -53.86
C ARG A 708 38.74 -21.90 -54.07
N ASN A 709 38.95 -21.19 -52.96
CA ASN A 709 40.24 -20.57 -52.66
C ASN A 709 40.48 -20.46 -51.15
N CYS A 710 41.72 -20.71 -50.72
CA CYS A 710 42.21 -20.56 -49.35
C CYS A 710 43.18 -19.37 -49.26
N LEU A 711 43.48 -18.90 -48.06
CA LEU A 711 44.80 -18.45 -47.53
C LEU A 711 44.55 -17.95 -46.08
N ASN A 712 45.09 -18.62 -45.05
CA ASN A 712 46.38 -18.34 -44.37
C ASN A 712 46.43 -16.97 -43.65
N ARG A 713 46.86 -16.81 -42.39
CA ARG A 713 47.74 -17.61 -41.50
C ARG A 713 47.54 -17.27 -40.01
N CYS A 714 47.82 -18.23 -39.14
CA CYS A 714 48.47 -18.03 -37.82
C CYS A 714 49.89 -18.69 -37.93
N PRO A 715 50.79 -18.73 -36.91
CA PRO A 715 50.81 -18.10 -35.59
C PRO A 715 52.16 -17.41 -35.24
N ARG A 716 52.35 -16.91 -34.01
CA ARG A 716 53.64 -17.04 -33.26
C ARG A 716 53.55 -16.63 -31.77
N ARG A 717 54.04 -17.52 -30.90
CA ARG A 717 54.52 -17.20 -29.54
C ARG A 717 55.95 -16.65 -29.60
N ARG A 718 56.39 -15.86 -28.62
CA ARG A 718 57.79 -15.79 -28.15
C ARG A 718 57.89 -15.42 -26.67
N LEU A 719 58.81 -16.07 -25.96
CA LEU A 719 59.30 -15.69 -24.62
C LEU A 719 60.50 -14.72 -24.73
N LEU A 720 60.80 -14.01 -23.63
CA LEU A 720 62.12 -13.73 -23.01
C LEU A 720 61.87 -12.70 -21.87
N LEU A 721 62.02 -12.97 -20.56
CA LEU A 721 63.20 -13.24 -19.70
C LEU A 721 64.11 -12.03 -19.34
N ARG A 722 63.91 -11.46 -18.13
CA ARG A 722 64.89 -11.30 -17.01
C ARG A 722 64.30 -10.38 -15.91
N CYS A 723 64.27 -10.80 -14.65
CA CYS A 723 65.19 -10.42 -13.56
C CYS A 723 65.33 -8.90 -13.33
N GLN A 724 65.24 -8.35 -12.11
CA GLN A 724 65.78 -8.90 -10.85
C GLN A 724 65.25 -8.18 -9.58
N ARG A 725 65.54 -8.76 -8.41
CA ARG A 725 65.49 -8.23 -7.02
C ARG A 725 64.21 -8.39 -6.19
N ARG A 726 64.47 -8.91 -4.99
CA ARG A 726 63.62 -9.37 -3.87
C ARG A 726 64.35 -8.87 -2.58
N PRO A 727 63.96 -9.20 -1.34
CA PRO A 727 63.01 -8.44 -0.51
C PRO A 727 63.54 -8.04 0.89
N LYS A 728 62.75 -7.26 1.65
CA LYS A 728 62.53 -7.35 3.12
C LYS A 728 61.05 -6.97 3.34
N GLY A 729 60.21 -7.61 4.17
CA GLY A 729 60.44 -8.19 5.51
C GLY A 729 60.26 -7.07 6.55
N LYS A 730 59.44 -7.17 7.61
CA LYS A 730 58.68 -8.30 8.21
C LYS A 730 57.72 -7.72 9.30
N THR A 731 56.61 -8.41 9.66
CA THR A 731 55.97 -8.57 11.02
C THR A 731 55.97 -7.41 12.07
N SER A 732 55.00 -7.21 12.99
CA SER A 732 53.72 -7.89 13.36
C SER A 732 53.07 -7.27 14.64
N CYS A 733 51.79 -7.58 14.89
CA CYS A 733 51.15 -7.83 16.21
C CYS A 733 50.71 -6.71 17.21
N LEU A 734 49.39 -6.76 17.51
CA LEU A 734 48.72 -6.88 18.84
C LEU A 734 48.65 -5.73 19.88
N THR A 735 47.40 -5.47 20.34
CA THR A 735 46.97 -4.99 21.70
C THR A 735 47.44 -3.59 22.17
N THR A 736 46.76 -2.80 23.00
CA THR A 736 45.61 -2.96 23.93
C THR A 736 44.91 -1.58 24.13
N ALA A 737 43.73 -1.52 24.76
CA ALA A 737 43.08 -0.28 25.23
C ALA A 737 43.32 -0.05 26.75
N PRO A 738 42.68 0.94 27.41
CA PRO A 738 42.73 2.42 27.29
C PRO A 738 43.41 3.05 28.54
N PRO A 739 43.31 4.38 28.82
CA PRO A 739 42.25 4.84 29.73
C PRO A 739 41.72 6.30 29.51
N ALA A 740 40.81 6.71 30.40
CA ALA A 740 40.23 8.06 30.55
C ALA A 740 41.28 9.11 31.05
N SER A 741 41.01 10.42 31.29
CA SER A 741 39.77 11.16 31.57
C SER A 741 39.98 12.70 31.56
N ARG A 742 38.87 13.47 31.44
CA ARG A 742 38.56 14.78 32.09
C ARG A 742 39.36 16.08 31.77
N CYS A 743 38.57 17.16 31.57
CA CYS A 743 38.76 18.55 32.02
C CYS A 743 39.93 19.39 31.41
N ALA A 744 39.82 20.71 31.22
CA ALA A 744 38.69 21.66 31.27
C ALA A 744 39.05 22.96 30.47
N ALA A 745 38.12 23.92 30.47
CA ALA A 745 38.19 25.32 29.97
C ALA A 745 39.60 25.98 29.89
N THR A 746 39.89 26.87 28.93
CA THR A 746 39.39 28.27 28.97
C THR A 746 39.31 29.05 27.63
N ARG A 747 38.48 30.12 27.70
CA ARG A 747 38.27 31.31 26.83
C ARG A 747 39.51 31.77 26.01
N TRP A 748 39.39 32.12 24.71
CA TRP A 748 38.99 33.44 24.11
C TRP A 748 39.91 34.63 24.52
N PRO A 749 40.15 35.69 23.69
CA PRO A 749 39.35 36.13 22.52
C PRO A 749 40.09 36.73 21.27
N CYS A 750 39.32 36.91 20.18
CA CYS A 750 39.24 38.06 19.24
C CYS A 750 40.42 38.67 18.43
N CYS A 751 39.98 39.33 17.33
CA CYS A 751 40.66 40.29 16.43
C CYS A 751 41.67 39.73 15.40
N GLY A 752 41.59 40.03 14.10
CA GLY A 752 40.52 40.69 13.31
C GLY A 752 41.05 41.42 12.07
N ARG A 753 40.27 41.43 10.96
CA ARG A 753 40.37 42.30 9.74
C ARG A 753 41.71 42.31 8.95
N ALA A 754 41.78 42.53 7.64
CA ALA A 754 40.85 42.38 6.52
C ALA A 754 41.60 42.63 5.18
N TRP A 755 41.39 41.78 4.16
CA TRP A 755 41.39 42.13 2.70
C TRP A 755 42.70 42.74 2.09
N PRO A 756 42.83 43.02 0.76
CA PRO A 756 41.94 42.73 -0.40
C PRO A 756 42.61 42.19 -1.72
N ARG A 757 41.74 41.82 -2.68
CA ARG A 757 41.75 42.13 -4.14
C ARG A 757 42.62 41.37 -5.19
N LYS A 758 41.87 40.84 -6.18
CA LYS A 758 42.00 40.96 -7.67
C LYS A 758 43.05 40.16 -8.45
N GLY A 759 42.60 39.58 -9.57
CA GLY A 759 43.47 39.17 -10.69
C GLY A 759 42.78 38.23 -11.70
N CYS A 760 42.14 38.79 -12.75
CA CYS A 760 41.45 38.02 -13.81
C CYS A 760 42.40 37.18 -14.68
N SER A 761 41.93 36.06 -15.23
CA SER A 761 41.90 35.81 -16.70
C SER A 761 41.35 34.43 -17.10
N ALA A 762 40.58 34.42 -18.19
CA ALA A 762 40.33 33.28 -19.09
C ALA A 762 41.11 33.55 -20.41
N PRO A 763 41.01 32.78 -21.53
CA PRO A 763 40.16 31.61 -21.82
C PRO A 763 40.84 30.48 -22.66
N ALA A 764 39.99 29.56 -23.16
CA ALA A 764 40.00 28.98 -24.52
C ALA A 764 40.48 27.52 -24.80
N ASN A 765 39.50 26.79 -25.38
CA ASN A 765 39.57 25.95 -26.58
C ASN A 765 39.83 24.42 -26.57
N SER A 766 38.75 23.71 -26.91
CA SER A 766 38.68 22.53 -27.80
C SER A 766 39.20 21.19 -27.25
N MET A 767 38.75 20.01 -27.68
CA MET A 767 37.91 19.62 -28.83
C MET A 767 37.36 18.18 -28.60
N ARG A 768 36.06 17.88 -28.88
CA ARG A 768 35.62 16.66 -29.63
C ARG A 768 34.10 16.47 -29.74
N CYS A 769 33.77 15.90 -30.90
CA CYS A 769 32.49 15.78 -31.58
C CYS A 769 31.47 14.74 -31.06
N GLN A 770 30.19 15.06 -31.33
CA GLN A 770 29.13 14.19 -31.92
C GLN A 770 28.61 12.95 -31.17
N ALA A 771 27.33 13.01 -30.76
CA ALA A 771 26.24 12.25 -31.41
C ALA A 771 24.88 12.93 -31.10
N ALA A 772 23.94 12.96 -32.04
CA ALA A 772 22.72 13.79 -31.95
C ALA A 772 21.44 13.01 -31.65
N ASN A 773 20.57 13.58 -30.81
CA ASN A 773 19.18 13.15 -30.63
C ASN A 773 18.26 13.86 -31.64
N TRP A 774 17.41 13.11 -32.33
CA TRP A 774 16.36 13.62 -33.21
C TRP A 774 15.09 12.77 -33.07
N TRP A 775 14.06 13.27 -32.40
CA TRP A 775 12.64 12.90 -32.63
C TRP A 775 11.74 14.07 -32.19
N ARG A 776 11.28 14.88 -33.15
CA ARG A 776 10.10 15.76 -33.03
C ARG A 776 9.08 15.29 -34.08
N PRO A 777 7.78 15.12 -33.74
CA PRO A 777 6.75 15.01 -34.75
C PRO A 777 6.39 16.40 -35.30
N ALA A 778 6.35 16.53 -36.62
CA ALA A 778 5.90 17.77 -37.28
C ALA A 778 4.36 17.83 -37.33
N ALA A 779 3.81 19.01 -37.03
CA ALA A 779 2.39 19.30 -37.27
C ALA A 779 2.16 19.67 -38.74
N TRP A 780 0.98 19.34 -39.27
CA TRP A 780 0.46 19.87 -40.52
C TRP A 780 -0.77 20.72 -40.22
N SER A 781 -0.72 21.99 -40.62
CA SER A 781 -1.86 22.91 -40.62
C SER A 781 -2.24 23.25 -42.06
N PRO A 782 -3.53 23.33 -42.41
CA PRO A 782 -3.99 24.20 -43.49
C PRO A 782 -4.16 25.63 -42.94
N CYS A 783 -3.74 26.63 -43.72
CA CYS A 783 -3.85 28.04 -43.38
C CYS A 783 -5.12 28.64 -44.01
N ALA A 784 -5.91 29.45 -43.27
CA ALA A 784 -6.63 30.60 -43.83
C ALA A 784 -7.29 31.53 -42.78
N SER A 785 -7.08 32.84 -42.99
CA SER A 785 -7.88 34.01 -42.54
C SER A 785 -8.28 34.17 -41.07
N SER A 786 -7.58 35.10 -40.41
CA SER A 786 -8.11 35.90 -39.31
C SER A 786 -8.96 37.08 -39.81
N ARG A 787 -10.01 37.46 -39.06
CA ARG A 787 -10.42 38.88 -38.81
C ARG A 787 -11.58 39.01 -37.81
N LYS A 788 -11.30 39.79 -36.75
CA LYS A 788 -12.19 40.75 -36.06
C LYS A 788 -13.59 40.32 -35.56
N ARG A 789 -13.71 40.18 -34.23
CA ARG A 789 -14.85 40.66 -33.41
C ARG A 789 -15.08 42.18 -33.66
N PRO A 790 -16.25 42.82 -33.37
CA PRO A 790 -16.99 42.62 -32.10
C PRO A 790 -18.53 42.91 -32.04
N ARG A 791 -19.06 42.83 -30.80
CA ARG A 791 -20.27 43.50 -30.23
C ARG A 791 -21.70 42.91 -30.45
N ALA A 792 -22.18 42.30 -29.36
CA ALA A 792 -23.29 42.76 -28.50
C ALA A 792 -24.79 42.54 -28.86
N ARG A 793 -25.60 42.55 -27.78
CA ARG A 793 -27.08 42.61 -27.64
C ARG A 793 -27.85 41.32 -27.96
N SER A 794 -28.35 40.54 -26.98
CA SER A 794 -29.41 40.79 -25.97
C SER A 794 -30.78 40.21 -26.38
N LEU A 795 -31.50 39.70 -25.37
CA LEU A 795 -32.96 39.54 -25.28
C LEU A 795 -33.64 38.33 -25.97
N SER A 796 -34.00 37.38 -25.09
CA SER A 796 -35.38 37.08 -24.66
C SER A 796 -36.24 36.00 -25.34
N ALA A 797 -37.05 35.41 -24.45
CA ALA A 797 -38.40 34.85 -24.67
C ALA A 797 -38.56 33.53 -25.44
N TRP A 798 -38.68 32.47 -24.64
CA TRP A 798 -39.91 31.67 -24.54
C TRP A 798 -40.83 31.61 -25.78
N LYS A 799 -41.03 30.40 -26.32
CA LYS A 799 -42.39 29.84 -26.47
C LYS A 799 -42.40 28.31 -26.49
N THR A 800 -43.50 27.78 -25.99
CA THR A 800 -43.76 26.36 -25.66
C THR A 800 -44.51 25.59 -26.76
N ARG A 801 -44.59 24.25 -26.57
CA ARG A 801 -45.53 23.26 -27.17
C ARG A 801 -45.10 22.61 -28.51
N PRO A 802 -45.62 21.39 -28.83
CA PRO A 802 -45.56 20.19 -27.99
C PRO A 802 -45.25 18.89 -28.80
N ALA A 803 -45.27 17.75 -28.11
CA ALA A 803 -45.03 16.40 -28.63
C ALA A 803 -45.86 15.97 -29.86
N ARG A 804 -45.28 15.07 -30.68
CA ARG A 804 -45.93 13.82 -31.12
C ARG A 804 -44.93 12.76 -31.64
N SER A 805 -45.13 11.54 -31.14
CA SER A 805 -44.79 10.21 -31.69
C SER A 805 -44.13 10.09 -33.07
N THR A 806 -42.98 9.41 -33.11
CA THR A 806 -42.85 8.01 -33.58
C THR A 806 -41.67 7.34 -32.89
#